data_AF-A0A162MLB8-F1
#
_entry.id   AF-A0A162MLB8-F1
#
_cell.length_a   1.000
_cell.length_b   1.000
_cell.length_c   1.000
_cell.angle_alpha   90.00
_cell.angle_beta   90.00
_cell.angle_gamma   90.00
#
_symmetry.space_group_name_H-M   'P 1'
#
loop_
_entity.id
_entity.type
_entity.pdbx_description
1 polymer ?
#
loop_
_entity_poly.entity_id
_entity_poly.type
_entity_poly.pdbx_seq_one_letter_code
_entity_poly.pdbx_strand_id
1 'polypeptide(L)'
;MRSGGVDNVLYFNALEDINKCIPESINAKVIIGIPFYNEKNTLLEVIKIAKDSLKDLKEPKLVMAVGDPAGKDVLDTIKKEFHEEVIAFLMPKGVNGRGFSIRAILEAARKLKSDAVLLEADLMQEKGKGIKSQWVDRLYQPIAEGYHASIAVFQRHPLEDTAGPLLVAPLLSVLYRVRFTDPLSGLFALSGDIIEELSRDFDKNKELAGGYGLNPWLLTFLLRENKKICEVYLGCKLSPSTFCKRSIVFKEMVYALFSRVIEDEKRWKEAKKVIKFPDLYDYREGEEPKEVFCNYEEYVKEFKAGYTHYRKILSEILHDSLIEKLDNLLTSSPSEFSFSGELWAKIVYSFLLGTAFQEERSKDDLMNSFLALYEGRVAGYIKEHNRGEIKESFEAFEKEKVNFTARWKEKSIYKNPALTPLDYIEYIPGVPIVIPKRLKGIRGKEVYPNEILKRLHKKYKNAFSGFVSEELKTREDEPERVVEKYREFIMNLERKLKEVFPGELSTEKGLVEFCNNVFTKFPHGRVLAIKWEILRKIVYEFPPRNLLVMMKYKSLREMLDNVDVRDILTLAQYTEDADYFERIFSWLKDNLRHDSFEETDIAPVIINRERFPGISELREISDYNRLTARISVVTLGKGMGGDYPKVRYFCRIAKSLVEAEYYSKLWATFSAEHKEVGIKVINSIKGHYGKNIFSAHHIFENIIHREFVKRVERLAGLLQREDGEDCASFLRTMVRGYGLSATLKDGTFMPCSVWTWASYSFKGGEGIPTPLFLHVERDWFNHDFIEEVYRELGNDVRDIERKIFNLIGLGREAQDLRQELLGAVPYQEEVVIQDIEPWPPAGVLKRYKFEPILSPIKEHWWENRYVLNAAAFRRGEKVYILYRAYGHDEVSRIGLAITDGFNVIERLKNPIFIPQTKEEVKGCEDPRIVIIDDEIFMLYTAYDGVVAQIAAASIKLEDFLNREFDRWKRLGLAFPGLWDKDALLFPEKIDGKYVIYHRIEPSIWMAFSDELKFPWPDKGHKIIVGPRSGFMWDSLKIGAGAQPLKTKYGWLLIYHGVDFELVYRLGVLLVDLKDPGKVLYRSPNPVLSPETESEIGKKGESWVPNVVFTCGAVPVKDKEILEDEDEIIVYYGAADTSICAATGKVADLIPKEIRQRLSAKKA
;
A
#
# COMPACT_ATOMS: atom_id res chain seq x y z
N MET A 1 29.74 1.54 -19.48
CA MET A 1 30.50 2.17 -18.38
C MET A 1 30.67 3.65 -18.74
N ARG A 2 30.14 4.66 -18.07
CA ARG A 2 29.80 4.87 -16.65
C ARG A 2 28.31 4.66 -16.34
N SER A 3 28.04 3.63 -15.54
CA SER A 3 27.01 3.64 -14.52
C SER A 3 27.58 4.37 -13.31
N GLY A 4 26.81 5.28 -12.72
CA GLY A 4 27.17 5.98 -11.49
C GLY A 4 26.00 6.85 -11.12
N GLY A 5 25.09 6.33 -10.29
CA GLY A 5 24.09 7.17 -9.64
C GLY A 5 24.80 8.32 -8.93
N VAL A 6 24.14 9.48 -8.86
CA VAL A 6 24.71 10.65 -8.22
C VAL A 6 25.01 10.32 -6.76
N ASP A 7 26.26 10.46 -6.34
CA ASP A 7 26.64 10.27 -4.94
C ASP A 7 25.95 11.37 -4.11
N ASN A 8 24.92 10.97 -3.37
CA ASN A 8 24.11 11.88 -2.56
C ASN A 8 24.96 12.61 -1.51
N VAL A 9 25.97 11.95 -0.96
CA VAL A 9 26.85 12.57 0.05
C VAL A 9 27.70 13.65 -0.62
N LEU A 10 28.30 13.35 -1.76
CA LEU A 10 29.08 14.32 -2.54
C LEU A 10 28.25 15.54 -2.94
N TYR A 11 27.00 15.32 -3.35
CA TYR A 11 26.08 16.38 -3.77
C TYR A 11 25.77 17.37 -2.64
N PHE A 12 25.34 16.89 -1.48
CA PHE A 12 25.00 17.78 -0.36
C PHE A 12 26.24 18.45 0.24
N ASN A 13 27.38 17.76 0.27
CA ASN A 13 28.65 18.37 0.68
C ASN A 13 29.03 19.56 -0.22
N ALA A 14 28.84 19.43 -1.55
CA ALA A 14 29.10 20.53 -2.47
C ALA A 14 28.21 21.76 -2.19
N LEU A 15 26.93 21.54 -1.85
CA LEU A 15 26.00 22.62 -1.46
C LEU A 15 26.40 23.27 -0.13
N GLU A 16 26.84 22.49 0.86
CA GLU A 16 27.37 23.03 2.12
C GLU A 16 28.64 23.87 1.90
N ASP A 17 29.53 23.41 1.03
CA ASP A 17 30.78 24.14 0.75
C ASP A 17 30.49 25.50 0.09
N ILE A 18 29.45 25.58 -0.75
CA ILE A 18 28.98 26.86 -1.30
C ILE A 18 28.50 27.79 -0.20
N ASN A 19 27.70 27.25 0.73
CA ASN A 19 27.23 28.03 1.87
C ASN A 19 28.38 28.55 2.74
N LYS A 20 29.50 27.82 2.84
CA LYS A 20 30.73 28.29 3.52
C LYS A 20 31.49 29.35 2.71
N CYS A 21 31.43 29.30 1.38
CA CYS A 21 32.11 30.27 0.51
C CYS A 21 31.45 31.65 0.47
N ILE A 22 30.23 31.80 1.01
CA ILE A 22 29.51 33.07 1.08
C ILE A 22 29.71 33.67 2.48
N PRO A 23 30.51 34.75 2.62
CA PRO A 23 30.73 35.43 3.89
C PRO A 23 29.40 35.88 4.53
N GLU A 24 29.30 35.76 5.85
CA GLU A 24 28.09 36.17 6.60
C GLU A 24 27.79 37.67 6.51
N SER A 25 28.79 38.48 6.15
CA SER A 25 28.66 39.92 5.95
C SER A 25 28.02 40.33 4.61
N ILE A 26 27.90 39.40 3.64
CA ILE A 26 27.32 39.71 2.34
C ILE A 26 25.79 39.69 2.43
N ASN A 27 25.16 40.81 2.07
CA ASN A 27 23.73 40.90 1.80
C ASN A 27 23.54 41.31 0.34
N ALA A 28 22.68 40.59 -0.39
CA ALA A 28 22.37 40.89 -1.79
C ALA A 28 20.89 40.64 -2.05
N LYS A 29 20.21 41.60 -2.70
CA LYS A 29 18.83 41.42 -3.14
C LYS A 29 18.75 40.57 -4.41
N VAL A 30 19.77 40.64 -5.26
CA VAL A 30 19.84 39.93 -6.54
C VAL A 30 21.20 39.26 -6.72
N ILE A 31 21.18 38.00 -7.13
CA ILE A 31 22.36 37.25 -7.55
C ILE A 31 22.34 37.10 -9.07
N ILE A 32 23.37 37.61 -9.75
CA ILE A 32 23.61 37.36 -11.17
C ILE A 32 24.55 36.17 -11.28
N GLY A 33 24.00 35.01 -11.60
CA GLY A 33 24.68 33.73 -11.66
C GLY A 33 25.11 33.34 -13.07
N ILE A 34 26.36 32.89 -13.22
CA ILE A 34 26.96 32.52 -14.50
C ILE A 34 27.58 31.10 -14.38
N PRO A 35 26.89 30.04 -14.81
CA PRO A 35 27.49 28.71 -14.92
C PRO A 35 28.51 28.67 -16.07
N PHE A 36 29.67 28.07 -15.84
CA PHE A 36 30.73 27.96 -16.85
C PHE A 36 31.37 26.57 -16.91
N TYR A 37 31.96 26.21 -18.04
CA TYR A 37 32.73 24.99 -18.25
C TYR A 37 34.22 25.28 -18.46
N ASN A 38 34.59 25.98 -19.53
CA ASN A 38 35.97 26.39 -19.81
C ASN A 38 36.04 27.57 -20.82
N GLU A 39 35.03 28.45 -20.81
CA GLU A 39 34.84 29.55 -21.76
C GLU A 39 35.77 30.74 -21.48
N LYS A 40 37.08 30.54 -21.66
CA LYS A 40 38.14 31.55 -21.39
C LYS A 40 37.93 32.88 -22.13
N ASN A 41 37.39 32.83 -23.35
CA ASN A 41 37.36 33.98 -24.25
C ASN A 41 36.16 34.91 -24.04
N THR A 42 35.08 34.42 -23.42
CA THR A 42 33.80 35.13 -23.34
C THR A 42 33.39 35.42 -21.90
N LEU A 43 33.70 34.53 -20.94
CA LEU A 43 33.19 34.65 -19.57
C LEU A 43 33.58 35.96 -18.87
N LEU A 44 34.81 36.44 -19.07
CA LEU A 44 35.27 37.69 -18.43
C LEU A 44 34.47 38.90 -18.90
N GLU A 45 34.09 38.92 -20.17
CA GLU A 45 33.24 39.96 -20.74
C GLU A 45 31.81 39.87 -20.19
N VAL A 46 31.24 38.65 -20.10
CA VAL A 46 29.92 38.43 -19.48
C VAL A 46 29.91 38.89 -18.02
N ILE A 47 30.98 38.62 -17.25
CA ILE A 47 31.12 39.10 -15.86
C ILE A 47 31.16 40.63 -15.81
N LYS A 48 31.93 41.29 -16.69
CA LYS A 48 31.97 42.77 -16.77
C LYS A 48 30.58 43.34 -17.04
N ILE A 49 29.86 42.77 -18.00
CA ILE A 49 28.51 43.20 -18.34
C ILE A 49 27.52 42.97 -17.18
N ALA A 50 27.61 41.82 -16.48
CA ALA A 50 26.83 41.55 -15.29
C ALA A 50 27.12 42.57 -14.17
N LYS A 51 28.38 42.95 -13.96
CA LYS A 51 28.76 44.02 -13.03
C LYS A 51 28.23 45.39 -13.46
N ASP A 52 28.17 45.66 -14.76
CA ASP A 52 27.67 46.93 -15.30
C ASP A 52 26.14 47.03 -15.43
N SER A 53 25.40 45.95 -15.15
CA SER A 53 23.93 45.95 -15.12
C SER A 53 23.34 46.52 -13.83
N LEU A 54 22.01 46.64 -13.74
CA LEU A 54 21.22 46.96 -12.55
C LEU A 54 21.75 48.16 -11.75
N LYS A 55 22.31 49.17 -12.44
CA LYS A 55 22.94 50.34 -11.80
C LYS A 55 21.93 51.20 -11.04
N ASP A 56 20.68 51.17 -11.46
CA ASP A 56 19.58 51.91 -10.83
C ASP A 56 18.96 51.16 -9.63
N LEU A 57 19.39 49.92 -9.36
CA LEU A 57 18.94 49.15 -8.20
C LEU A 57 19.57 49.72 -6.93
N LYS A 58 18.74 50.21 -6.00
CA LYS A 58 19.19 50.76 -4.71
C LYS A 58 19.77 49.72 -3.77
N GLU A 59 19.37 48.45 -3.93
CA GLU A 59 19.77 47.32 -3.10
C GLU A 59 21.05 46.65 -3.64
N PRO A 60 21.89 46.05 -2.78
CA PRO A 60 23.13 45.41 -3.20
C PRO A 60 22.87 44.19 -4.10
N LYS A 61 23.73 44.00 -5.10
CA LYS A 61 23.73 42.83 -5.99
C LYS A 61 25.04 42.05 -5.87
N LEU A 62 24.99 40.76 -6.19
CA LEU A 62 26.13 39.87 -6.17
C LEU A 62 26.31 39.21 -7.54
N VAL A 63 27.52 39.19 -8.08
CA VAL A 63 27.87 38.40 -9.27
C VAL A 63 28.55 37.11 -8.83
N MET A 64 28.04 35.97 -9.30
CA MET A 64 28.51 34.64 -8.90
C MET A 64 28.79 33.76 -10.13
N ALA A 65 29.96 33.14 -10.21
CA ALA A 65 30.34 32.26 -11.32
C ALA A 65 30.61 30.83 -10.83
N VAL A 66 29.93 29.83 -11.40
CA VAL A 66 30.00 28.44 -10.91
C VAL A 66 30.43 27.48 -12.00
N GLY A 67 31.61 26.88 -11.82
CA GLY A 67 32.31 26.18 -12.88
C GLY A 67 32.29 24.66 -12.79
N ASP A 68 32.47 24.01 -13.94
CA ASP A 68 32.89 22.60 -14.02
C ASP A 68 34.35 22.42 -13.55
N PRO A 69 34.77 21.26 -13.00
CA PRO A 69 36.18 20.98 -12.70
C PRO A 69 37.17 21.33 -13.82
N ALA A 70 36.76 21.21 -15.09
CA ALA A 70 37.58 21.56 -16.25
C ALA A 70 37.90 23.07 -16.36
N GLY A 71 37.15 23.93 -15.68
CA GLY A 71 37.25 25.39 -15.74
C GLY A 71 38.27 26.00 -14.78
N LYS A 72 39.19 25.21 -14.21
CA LYS A 72 40.16 25.68 -13.20
C LYS A 72 40.96 26.90 -13.64
N ASP A 73 41.49 26.88 -14.86
CA ASP A 73 42.24 28.01 -15.41
C ASP A 73 41.38 29.29 -15.52
N VAL A 74 40.10 29.12 -15.81
CA VAL A 74 39.14 30.23 -15.90
C VAL A 74 38.87 30.80 -14.53
N LEU A 75 38.66 29.94 -13.51
CA LEU A 75 38.50 30.36 -12.13
C LEU A 75 39.67 31.21 -11.64
N ASP A 76 40.90 30.75 -11.90
CA ASP A 76 42.12 31.47 -11.49
C ASP A 76 42.19 32.86 -12.16
N THR A 77 41.72 32.96 -13.41
CA THR A 77 41.63 34.24 -14.13
C THR A 77 40.57 35.17 -13.53
N ILE A 78 39.38 34.64 -13.17
CA ILE A 78 38.32 35.42 -12.50
C ILE A 78 38.84 36.00 -11.17
N LYS A 79 39.51 35.17 -10.36
CA LYS A 79 40.06 35.59 -9.06
C LYS A 79 41.15 36.66 -9.21
N LYS A 80 41.94 36.59 -10.29
CA LYS A 80 42.99 37.58 -10.58
C LYS A 80 42.43 38.92 -11.06
N GLU A 81 41.39 38.91 -11.89
CA GLU A 81 40.85 40.13 -12.51
C GLU A 81 39.80 40.84 -11.65
N PHE A 82 38.98 40.09 -10.91
CA PHE A 82 37.84 40.64 -10.16
C PHE A 82 37.97 40.54 -8.64
N HIS A 83 39.03 39.91 -8.13
CA HIS A 83 39.30 39.80 -6.69
C HIS A 83 38.08 39.35 -5.87
N GLU A 84 37.71 40.10 -4.81
CA GLU A 84 36.57 39.80 -3.94
C GLU A 84 35.22 40.33 -4.49
N GLU A 85 35.22 41.03 -5.63
CA GLU A 85 34.00 41.59 -6.22
C GLU A 85 33.10 40.55 -6.91
N VAL A 86 33.62 39.34 -7.14
CA VAL A 86 32.90 38.22 -7.78
C VAL A 86 33.18 36.93 -6.99
N ILE A 87 32.13 36.22 -6.59
CA ILE A 87 32.27 34.91 -5.94
C ILE A 87 32.34 33.83 -7.03
N ALA A 88 33.46 33.10 -7.08
CA ALA A 88 33.62 32.02 -8.04
C ALA A 88 34.20 30.74 -7.43
N PHE A 89 33.67 29.59 -7.84
CA PHE A 89 34.12 28.26 -7.40
C PHE A 89 33.80 27.18 -8.45
N LEU A 90 34.33 25.97 -8.24
CA LEU A 90 34.07 24.82 -9.11
C LEU A 90 33.27 23.75 -8.36
N MET A 91 32.34 23.11 -9.07
CA MET A 91 31.66 21.92 -8.59
C MET A 91 32.61 20.71 -8.58
N PRO A 92 32.47 19.76 -7.65
CA PRO A 92 33.29 18.55 -7.65
C PRO A 92 32.91 17.58 -8.77
N LYS A 93 33.89 16.78 -9.21
CA LYS A 93 33.70 15.75 -10.25
C LYS A 93 32.68 14.69 -9.77
N GLY A 94 31.63 14.46 -10.56
CA GLY A 94 30.53 13.55 -10.23
C GLY A 94 29.20 14.26 -9.95
N VAL A 95 29.24 15.55 -9.60
CA VAL A 95 28.08 16.45 -9.45
C VAL A 95 28.33 17.76 -10.20
N ASN A 96 28.98 17.63 -11.36
CA ASN A 96 29.34 18.71 -12.25
C ASN A 96 28.46 18.70 -13.50
N GLY A 97 28.09 19.88 -14.00
CA GLY A 97 27.15 20.05 -15.10
C GLY A 97 26.41 21.37 -14.97
N ARG A 98 25.88 21.89 -16.08
CA ARG A 98 25.22 23.20 -16.13
C ARG A 98 24.12 23.32 -15.06
N GLY A 99 23.27 22.30 -14.96
CA GLY A 99 22.19 22.26 -13.99
C GLY A 99 22.67 22.26 -12.54
N PHE A 100 23.70 21.47 -12.23
CA PHE A 100 24.31 21.46 -10.89
C PHE A 100 24.95 22.82 -10.54
N SER A 101 25.62 23.47 -11.49
CA SER A 101 26.15 24.82 -11.32
C SER A 101 25.04 25.85 -11.05
N ILE A 102 23.89 25.71 -11.73
CA ILE A 102 22.72 26.57 -11.47
C ILE A 102 22.09 26.27 -10.10
N ARG A 103 21.94 25.01 -9.71
CA ARG A 103 21.45 24.63 -8.39
C ARG A 103 22.31 25.18 -7.25
N ALA A 104 23.61 25.25 -7.48
CA ALA A 104 24.58 25.88 -6.59
C ALA A 104 24.37 27.40 -6.47
N ILE A 105 24.08 28.09 -7.57
CA ILE A 105 23.66 29.51 -7.56
C ILE A 105 22.34 29.69 -6.82
N LEU A 106 21.37 28.79 -7.04
CA LEU A 106 20.08 28.82 -6.35
C LEU A 106 20.23 28.57 -4.85
N GLU A 107 21.21 27.75 -4.43
CA GLU A 107 21.52 27.56 -3.00
C GLU A 107 22.00 28.85 -2.35
N ALA A 108 22.86 29.60 -3.03
CA ALA A 108 23.31 30.91 -2.58
C ALA A 108 22.14 31.90 -2.47
N ALA A 109 21.28 31.94 -3.49
CA ALA A 109 20.08 32.78 -3.50
C ALA A 109 19.11 32.39 -2.38
N ARG A 110 18.97 31.09 -2.09
CA ARG A 110 18.16 30.57 -0.98
C ARG A 110 18.71 31.02 0.37
N LYS A 111 20.03 30.93 0.59
CA LYS A 111 20.70 31.38 1.84
C LYS A 111 20.50 32.89 2.05
N LEU A 112 20.66 33.69 1.00
CA LEU A 112 20.59 35.15 1.06
C LEU A 112 19.18 35.72 0.90
N LYS A 113 18.18 34.87 0.61
CA LYS A 113 16.80 35.28 0.26
C LYS A 113 16.76 36.28 -0.91
N SER A 114 17.61 36.03 -1.89
CA SER A 114 17.78 36.88 -3.07
C SER A 114 16.98 36.36 -4.27
N ASP A 115 16.67 37.26 -5.20
CA ASP A 115 16.29 36.88 -6.56
C ASP A 115 17.52 36.40 -7.34
N ALA A 116 17.33 35.64 -8.42
CA ALA A 116 18.43 35.12 -9.24
C ALA A 116 18.24 35.47 -10.72
N VAL A 117 19.27 36.02 -11.36
CA VAL A 117 19.36 36.17 -12.83
C VAL A 117 20.44 35.23 -13.33
N LEU A 118 20.08 34.31 -14.22
CA LEU A 118 20.94 33.26 -14.74
C LEU A 118 21.34 33.56 -16.19
N LEU A 119 22.64 33.69 -16.42
CA LEU A 119 23.23 33.95 -17.74
C LEU A 119 23.95 32.71 -18.29
N GLU A 120 24.47 32.81 -19.51
CA GLU A 120 25.36 31.80 -20.11
C GLU A 120 26.77 32.38 -20.28
N ALA A 121 27.81 31.54 -20.13
CA ALA A 121 29.20 31.96 -20.17
C ALA A 121 29.75 32.21 -21.59
N ASP A 122 29.06 31.72 -22.62
CA ASP A 122 29.48 31.77 -24.03
C ASP A 122 28.81 32.89 -24.85
N LEU A 123 28.14 33.83 -24.17
CA LEU A 123 27.50 34.99 -24.80
C LEU A 123 28.57 35.94 -25.36
N MET A 124 28.43 36.33 -26.63
CA MET A 124 29.37 37.23 -27.31
C MET A 124 28.74 38.57 -27.66
N GLN A 125 29.58 39.59 -27.81
CA GLN A 125 29.22 40.89 -28.34
C GLN A 125 30.05 41.18 -29.61
N GLU A 126 29.41 41.52 -30.73
CA GLU A 126 30.09 41.89 -31.97
C GLU A 126 29.39 43.08 -32.63
N LYS A 127 30.14 44.16 -32.94
CA LYS A 127 29.65 45.36 -33.64
C LYS A 127 28.35 45.94 -33.05
N GLY A 128 28.23 45.94 -31.71
CA GLY A 128 27.06 46.44 -31.00
C GLY A 128 25.83 45.52 -31.03
N LYS A 129 25.96 44.27 -31.51
CA LYS A 129 24.97 43.19 -31.42
C LYS A 129 25.39 42.17 -30.34
N GLY A 130 24.43 41.43 -29.78
CA GLY A 130 24.68 40.44 -28.72
C GLY A 130 24.56 40.98 -27.29
N ILE A 131 25.20 40.33 -26.31
CA ILE A 131 24.98 40.61 -24.87
C ILE A 131 25.29 42.07 -24.49
N LYS A 132 24.39 42.69 -23.72
CA LYS A 132 24.47 44.07 -23.22
C LYS A 132 23.99 44.13 -21.76
N SER A 133 24.40 45.13 -20.98
CA SER A 133 23.97 45.28 -19.58
C SER A 133 22.45 45.36 -19.44
N GLN A 134 21.80 46.02 -20.41
CA GLN A 134 20.35 46.15 -20.54
C GLN A 134 19.62 44.80 -20.61
N TRP A 135 20.27 43.70 -21.02
CA TRP A 135 19.66 42.38 -21.04
C TRP A 135 19.35 41.88 -19.62
N VAL A 136 20.30 42.08 -18.71
CA VAL A 136 20.14 41.72 -17.30
C VAL A 136 19.07 42.60 -16.67
N ASP A 137 19.07 43.90 -16.99
CA ASP A 137 18.09 44.87 -16.49
C ASP A 137 16.68 44.46 -16.87
N ARG A 138 16.47 44.15 -18.15
CA ARG A 138 15.17 43.74 -18.69
C ARG A 138 14.73 42.37 -18.19
N LEU A 139 15.65 41.42 -18.03
CA LEU A 139 15.31 40.12 -17.45
C LEU A 139 14.86 40.26 -16.00
N TYR A 140 15.51 41.13 -15.22
CA TYR A 140 15.15 41.33 -13.83
C TYR A 140 13.87 42.13 -13.64
N GLN A 141 13.55 43.08 -14.53
CA GLN A 141 12.44 44.00 -14.32
C GLN A 141 11.07 43.33 -14.10
N PRO A 142 10.65 42.29 -14.86
CA PRO A 142 9.42 41.56 -14.54
C PRO A 142 9.42 40.95 -13.14
N ILE A 143 10.57 40.50 -12.63
CA ILE A 143 10.68 39.98 -11.26
C ILE A 143 10.41 41.08 -10.25
N ALA A 144 10.98 42.28 -10.46
CA ALA A 144 10.70 43.44 -9.62
C ALA A 144 9.22 43.89 -9.68
N GLU A 145 8.52 43.60 -10.77
CA GLU A 145 7.09 43.88 -10.97
C GLU A 145 6.17 42.73 -10.47
N GLY A 146 6.73 41.70 -9.83
CA GLY A 146 5.97 40.63 -9.16
C GLY A 146 5.71 39.39 -10.02
N TYR A 147 6.44 39.20 -11.12
CA TYR A 147 6.50 37.91 -11.81
C TYR A 147 7.41 36.93 -11.05
N HIS A 148 7.10 35.64 -11.14
CA HIS A 148 7.91 34.62 -10.47
C HIS A 148 9.11 34.19 -11.32
N ALA A 149 8.95 34.23 -12.64
CA ALA A 149 10.01 33.91 -13.59
C ALA A 149 9.94 34.81 -14.83
N SER A 150 11.09 35.21 -15.35
CA SER A 150 11.23 35.81 -16.67
C SER A 150 12.14 34.94 -17.56
N ILE A 151 11.80 34.84 -18.84
CA ILE A 151 12.49 33.97 -19.80
C ILE A 151 12.89 34.83 -20.99
N ALA A 152 14.15 34.76 -21.39
CA ALA A 152 14.61 35.47 -22.59
C ALA A 152 13.93 34.93 -23.84
N VAL A 153 13.66 35.82 -24.80
CA VAL A 153 13.26 35.49 -26.16
C VAL A 153 14.26 36.10 -27.12
N PHE A 154 14.88 35.25 -27.94
CA PHE A 154 15.81 35.67 -28.97
C PHE A 154 15.18 35.57 -30.36
N GLN A 155 15.55 36.51 -31.22
CA GLN A 155 15.33 36.39 -32.65
C GLN A 155 16.44 35.50 -33.23
N ARG A 156 16.06 34.31 -33.70
CA ARG A 156 16.95 33.25 -34.16
C ARG A 156 16.76 32.95 -35.64
N HIS A 157 17.80 32.44 -36.28
CA HIS A 157 17.63 31.78 -37.57
C HIS A 157 16.84 30.46 -37.36
N PRO A 158 15.89 30.07 -38.24
CA PRO A 158 15.07 28.86 -38.05
C PRO A 158 15.88 27.57 -37.85
N LEU A 159 17.11 27.52 -38.38
CA LEU A 159 18.02 26.36 -38.27
C LEU A 159 18.99 26.43 -37.09
N GLU A 160 18.95 27.51 -36.30
CA GLU A 160 19.83 27.70 -35.13
C GLU A 160 19.42 26.80 -33.95
N ASP A 161 18.13 26.74 -33.64
CA ASP A 161 17.54 25.80 -32.69
C ASP A 161 16.38 25.06 -33.36
N THR A 162 16.60 23.78 -33.64
CA THR A 162 15.57 22.91 -34.20
C THR A 162 14.79 22.17 -33.11
N ALA A 163 15.30 22.05 -31.89
CA ALA A 163 14.66 21.26 -30.84
C ALA A 163 13.48 22.00 -30.19
N GLY A 164 13.63 23.32 -30.01
CA GLY A 164 12.57 24.20 -29.54
C GLY A 164 11.30 24.10 -30.39
N PRO A 165 11.35 24.47 -31.68
CA PRO A 165 10.16 24.53 -32.54
C PRO A 165 9.63 23.15 -32.97
N LEU A 166 10.48 22.11 -33.08
CA LEU A 166 10.03 20.79 -33.54
C LEU A 166 9.54 19.87 -32.42
N LEU A 167 9.89 20.13 -31.16
CA LEU A 167 9.57 19.22 -30.05
C LEU A 167 9.09 19.95 -28.79
N VAL A 168 9.91 20.83 -28.21
CA VAL A 168 9.66 21.38 -26.87
C VAL A 168 8.44 22.32 -26.87
N ALA A 169 8.43 23.34 -27.73
CA ALA A 169 7.32 24.29 -27.80
C ALA A 169 5.98 23.60 -28.18
N PRO A 170 5.89 22.74 -29.22
CA PRO A 170 4.65 22.04 -29.54
C PRO A 170 4.14 21.17 -28.39
N LEU A 171 5.02 20.38 -27.75
CA LEU A 171 4.61 19.47 -26.69
C LEU A 171 4.11 20.23 -25.44
N LEU A 172 4.80 21.31 -25.04
CA LEU A 172 4.35 22.17 -23.95
C LEU A 172 3.03 22.89 -24.28
N SER A 173 2.89 23.40 -25.51
CA SER A 173 1.67 24.08 -25.97
C SER A 173 0.46 23.16 -25.94
N VAL A 174 0.62 21.90 -26.32
CA VAL A 174 -0.47 20.94 -26.41
C VAL A 174 -0.79 20.33 -25.04
N LEU A 175 0.20 19.98 -24.23
CA LEU A 175 -0.02 19.31 -22.94
C LEU A 175 -0.27 20.28 -21.79
N TYR A 176 0.55 21.34 -21.66
CA TYR A 176 0.45 22.32 -20.58
C TYR A 176 -0.38 23.56 -20.95
N ARG A 177 -0.77 23.68 -22.23
CA ARG A 177 -1.62 24.76 -22.74
C ARG A 177 -0.99 26.15 -22.61
N VAL A 178 0.34 26.19 -22.67
CA VAL A 178 1.12 27.43 -22.72
C VAL A 178 2.09 27.36 -23.88
N ARG A 179 2.04 28.36 -24.75
CA ARG A 179 2.87 28.46 -25.95
C ARG A 179 3.98 29.48 -25.72
N PHE A 180 5.20 28.97 -25.54
CA PHE A 180 6.42 29.76 -25.46
C PHE A 180 6.96 30.11 -26.84
N THR A 181 7.56 31.28 -26.97
CA THR A 181 8.21 31.77 -28.18
C THR A 181 9.60 31.14 -28.34
N ASP A 182 10.39 31.12 -27.26
CA ASP A 182 11.75 30.54 -27.24
C ASP A 182 11.98 29.74 -25.93
N PRO A 183 11.44 28.50 -25.83
CA PRO A 183 11.53 27.71 -24.60
C PRO A 183 12.94 27.24 -24.24
N LEU A 184 13.91 27.39 -25.15
CA LEU A 184 15.30 26.93 -24.98
C LEU A 184 16.29 28.12 -25.04
N SER A 185 15.85 29.32 -24.69
CA SER A 185 16.69 30.54 -24.65
C SER A 185 17.89 30.40 -23.71
N GLY A 186 17.68 29.72 -22.58
CA GLY A 186 18.73 29.40 -21.60
C GLY A 186 19.07 30.55 -20.64
N LEU A 187 18.40 31.70 -20.76
CA LEU A 187 18.54 32.83 -19.85
C LEU A 187 17.23 33.04 -19.09
N PHE A 188 17.35 33.16 -17.77
CA PHE A 188 16.21 33.21 -16.86
C PHE A 188 16.42 34.24 -15.77
N ALA A 189 15.36 34.89 -15.29
CA ALA A 189 15.35 35.43 -13.93
C ALA A 189 14.28 34.74 -13.10
N LEU A 190 14.55 34.55 -11.82
CA LEU A 190 13.72 33.81 -10.87
C LEU A 190 13.58 34.63 -9.59
N SER A 191 12.35 34.78 -9.11
CA SER A 191 12.05 35.41 -7.84
C SER A 191 12.53 34.55 -6.67
N GLY A 192 13.06 35.17 -5.62
CA GLY A 192 13.43 34.50 -4.37
C GLY A 192 12.28 33.69 -3.75
N ASP A 193 11.03 34.09 -4.00
CA ASP A 193 9.82 33.43 -3.47
C ASP A 193 9.65 31.99 -3.96
N ILE A 194 10.18 31.64 -5.14
CA ILE A 194 10.06 30.30 -5.72
C ILE A 194 11.32 29.45 -5.54
N ILE A 195 12.44 30.04 -5.12
CA ILE A 195 13.75 29.36 -5.11
C ILE A 195 13.77 28.18 -4.13
N GLU A 196 13.08 28.29 -3.00
CA GLU A 196 13.01 27.19 -2.04
C GLU A 196 12.24 25.98 -2.58
N GLU A 197 11.05 26.21 -3.16
CA GLU A 197 10.25 25.17 -3.80
C GLU A 197 11.01 24.53 -4.98
N LEU A 198 11.63 25.37 -5.81
CA LEU A 198 12.42 24.95 -6.97
C LEU A 198 13.63 24.10 -6.55
N SER A 199 14.34 24.50 -5.49
CA SER A 199 15.49 23.76 -4.96
C SER A 199 15.08 22.38 -4.44
N ARG A 200 13.95 22.29 -3.71
CA ARG A 200 13.42 21.00 -3.23
C ARG A 200 13.01 20.08 -4.39
N ASP A 201 12.42 20.63 -5.45
CA ASP A 201 12.08 19.83 -6.64
C ASP A 201 13.34 19.38 -7.39
N PHE A 202 14.37 20.24 -7.47
CA PHE A 202 15.65 19.89 -8.08
C PHE A 202 16.33 18.75 -7.32
N ASP A 203 16.37 18.79 -5.99
CA ASP A 203 17.04 17.77 -5.17
C ASP A 203 16.45 16.36 -5.38
N LYS A 204 15.13 16.29 -5.65
CA LYS A 204 14.41 15.07 -6.04
C LYS A 204 14.74 14.63 -7.47
N ASN A 205 14.89 15.60 -8.38
CA ASN A 205 15.04 15.39 -9.83
C ASN A 205 16.47 15.61 -10.35
N LYS A 206 17.48 15.55 -9.48
CA LYS A 206 18.86 15.95 -9.80
C LYS A 206 19.50 15.17 -10.96
N GLU A 207 19.07 13.94 -11.21
CA GLU A 207 19.53 13.15 -12.37
C GLU A 207 18.97 13.67 -13.71
N LEU A 208 17.83 14.35 -13.69
CA LEU A 208 17.20 14.99 -14.85
C LEU A 208 17.71 16.42 -15.01
N ALA A 209 17.72 17.17 -13.90
CA ALA A 209 17.96 18.61 -13.90
C ALA A 209 19.45 18.98 -13.82
N GLY A 210 20.33 18.07 -13.36
CA GLY A 210 21.77 18.32 -13.13
C GLY A 210 22.60 18.63 -14.39
N GLY A 211 22.16 18.15 -15.55
CA GLY A 211 22.83 18.32 -16.84
C GLY A 211 22.16 19.38 -17.73
N TYR A 212 21.96 19.05 -19.00
CA TYR A 212 21.28 19.87 -20.01
C TYR A 212 19.75 19.73 -20.01
N GLY A 213 19.19 18.84 -19.18
CA GLY A 213 17.76 18.68 -18.97
C GLY A 213 17.08 19.82 -18.20
N LEU A 214 17.85 20.80 -17.70
CA LEU A 214 17.37 21.88 -16.85
C LEU A 214 16.25 22.71 -17.47
N ASN A 215 16.36 23.12 -18.74
CA ASN A 215 15.40 24.06 -19.35
C ASN A 215 13.98 23.46 -19.38
N PRO A 216 13.73 22.27 -19.96
CA PRO A 216 12.42 21.62 -19.87
C PRO A 216 11.96 21.36 -18.45
N TRP A 217 12.87 20.98 -17.54
CA TRP A 217 12.54 20.74 -16.14
C TRP A 217 12.01 22.02 -15.47
N LEU A 218 12.71 23.15 -15.63
CA LEU A 218 12.32 24.44 -15.07
C LEU A 218 10.97 24.91 -15.63
N LEU A 219 10.79 24.84 -16.95
CA LEU A 219 9.53 25.26 -17.58
C LEU A 219 8.36 24.40 -17.10
N THR A 220 8.51 23.07 -17.08
CA THR A 220 7.44 22.18 -16.59
C THR A 220 7.14 22.40 -15.12
N PHE A 221 8.15 22.65 -14.27
CA PHE A 221 7.96 23.05 -12.87
C PHE A 221 7.12 24.32 -12.75
N LEU A 222 7.48 25.40 -13.45
CA LEU A 222 6.76 26.68 -13.40
C LEU A 222 5.29 26.53 -13.84
N LEU A 223 5.03 25.71 -14.87
CA LEU A 223 3.70 25.43 -15.39
C LEU A 223 2.87 24.54 -14.46
N ARG A 224 3.51 23.54 -13.81
CA ARG A 224 2.87 22.65 -12.83
C ARG A 224 2.38 23.44 -11.62
N GLU A 225 3.23 24.32 -11.10
CA GLU A 225 2.93 25.17 -9.94
C GLU A 225 2.13 26.44 -10.28
N ASN A 226 1.70 26.60 -11.55
CA ASN A 226 0.96 27.75 -12.06
C ASN A 226 1.60 29.11 -11.73
N LYS A 227 2.93 29.20 -11.81
CA LYS A 227 3.67 30.45 -11.54
C LYS A 227 3.44 31.48 -12.66
N LYS A 228 3.51 32.76 -12.31
CA LYS A 228 3.44 33.89 -13.27
C LYS A 228 4.77 34.00 -14.04
N ILE A 229 4.70 33.90 -15.36
CA ILE A 229 5.85 33.86 -16.26
C ILE A 229 5.74 35.02 -17.25
N CYS A 230 6.86 35.70 -17.50
CA CYS A 230 6.97 36.75 -18.50
C CYS A 230 8.09 36.43 -19.51
N GLU A 231 7.81 36.58 -20.80
CA GLU A 231 8.81 36.50 -21.87
C GLU A 231 9.41 37.88 -22.15
N VAL A 232 10.74 37.95 -22.29
CA VAL A 232 11.50 39.21 -22.43
C VAL A 232 12.32 39.19 -23.71
N TYR A 233 12.03 40.08 -24.66
CA TYR A 233 12.78 40.16 -25.90
C TYR A 233 14.17 40.81 -25.70
N LEU A 234 15.22 40.08 -26.10
CA LEU A 234 16.62 40.51 -25.94
C LEU A 234 17.38 40.77 -27.25
N GLY A 235 16.76 40.57 -28.42
CA GLY A 235 17.42 40.75 -29.73
C GLY A 235 18.01 39.44 -30.25
N CYS A 236 19.16 39.47 -30.92
CA CYS A 236 19.79 38.26 -31.47
C CYS A 236 20.91 37.71 -30.58
N LYS A 237 21.03 36.39 -30.55
CA LYS A 237 22.07 35.67 -29.80
C LYS A 237 23.25 35.35 -30.72
N LEU A 238 24.43 35.88 -30.39
CA LEU A 238 25.67 35.61 -31.12
C LEU A 238 26.43 34.48 -30.43
N SER A 239 25.96 33.24 -30.58
CA SER A 239 26.65 32.07 -30.01
C SER A 239 27.43 31.29 -31.07
N PRO A 240 28.55 30.64 -30.72
CA PRO A 240 29.27 29.76 -31.63
C PRO A 240 28.43 28.52 -32.00
N SER A 241 28.39 28.15 -33.28
CA SER A 241 27.76 26.90 -33.73
C SER A 241 28.62 25.69 -33.36
N THR A 242 28.60 25.26 -32.10
CA THR A 242 29.31 24.05 -31.66
C THR A 242 28.54 22.78 -32.03
N PHE A 243 28.76 22.28 -33.26
CA PHE A 243 28.13 21.07 -33.79
C PHE A 243 28.39 19.80 -32.96
N CYS A 244 29.55 19.65 -32.30
CA CYS A 244 29.95 18.41 -31.63
C CYS A 244 29.19 18.04 -30.33
N LYS A 245 28.44 18.96 -29.70
CA LYS A 245 27.72 18.69 -28.42
C LYS A 245 26.21 18.42 -28.59
N ARG A 246 25.67 18.61 -29.80
CA ARG A 246 24.23 18.63 -30.10
C ARG A 246 23.48 17.35 -29.66
N SER A 247 24.06 16.19 -29.93
CA SER A 247 23.44 14.88 -29.64
C SER A 247 23.30 14.59 -28.13
N ILE A 248 24.28 15.01 -27.31
CA ILE A 248 24.24 14.78 -25.86
C ILE A 248 23.18 15.68 -25.22
N VAL A 249 23.21 16.98 -25.57
CA VAL A 249 22.25 17.99 -25.10
C VAL A 249 20.82 17.57 -25.43
N PHE A 250 20.57 17.14 -26.66
CA PHE A 250 19.24 16.69 -27.09
C PHE A 250 18.73 15.51 -26.26
N LYS A 251 19.55 14.47 -26.04
CA LYS A 251 19.12 13.28 -25.30
C LYS A 251 18.76 13.58 -23.85
N GLU A 252 19.58 14.37 -23.14
CA GLU A 252 19.28 14.75 -21.76
C GLU A 252 18.02 15.62 -21.67
N MET A 253 17.86 16.55 -22.61
CA MET A 253 16.68 17.43 -22.70
C MET A 253 15.39 16.64 -22.97
N VAL A 254 15.40 15.72 -23.94
CA VAL A 254 14.24 14.86 -24.24
C VAL A 254 13.89 14.00 -23.05
N TYR A 255 14.89 13.39 -22.42
CA TYR A 255 14.67 12.54 -21.26
C TYR A 255 14.03 13.32 -20.10
N ALA A 256 14.57 14.50 -19.76
CA ALA A 256 13.99 15.37 -18.76
C ALA A 256 12.56 15.77 -19.12
N LEU A 257 12.31 16.20 -20.37
CA LEU A 257 10.97 16.58 -20.83
C LEU A 257 9.97 15.42 -20.73
N PHE A 258 10.33 14.23 -21.21
CA PHE A 258 9.46 13.06 -21.16
C PHE A 258 9.17 12.62 -19.74
N SER A 259 10.19 12.50 -18.89
CA SER A 259 10.02 12.17 -17.47
C SER A 259 9.06 13.14 -16.77
N ARG A 260 9.22 14.45 -17.02
CA ARG A 260 8.33 15.47 -16.44
C ARG A 260 6.90 15.40 -16.97
N VAL A 261 6.73 15.18 -18.27
CA VAL A 261 5.40 14.95 -18.85
C VAL A 261 4.72 13.72 -18.23
N ILE A 262 5.46 12.63 -17.99
CA ILE A 262 4.93 11.42 -17.37
C ILE A 262 4.49 11.71 -15.94
N GLU A 263 5.32 12.38 -15.14
CA GLU A 263 5.01 12.73 -13.74
C GLU A 263 3.83 13.71 -13.64
N ASP A 264 3.70 14.64 -14.59
CA ASP A 264 2.67 15.67 -14.59
C ASP A 264 1.34 15.20 -15.24
N GLU A 265 1.10 13.88 -15.28
CA GLU A 265 -0.09 13.23 -15.87
C GLU A 265 -1.40 13.93 -15.55
N LYS A 266 -1.62 14.18 -14.26
CA LYS A 266 -2.86 14.83 -13.77
C LYS A 266 -3.06 16.21 -14.40
N ARG A 267 -1.98 17.00 -14.50
CA ARG A 267 -2.02 18.39 -14.95
C ARG A 267 -2.45 18.54 -16.40
N TRP A 268 -1.91 17.71 -17.30
CA TRP A 268 -2.23 17.81 -18.72
C TRP A 268 -3.51 17.07 -19.12
N LYS A 269 -3.97 16.09 -18.32
CA LYS A 269 -5.31 15.50 -18.46
C LYS A 269 -6.43 16.50 -18.14
N GLU A 270 -6.22 17.33 -17.11
CA GLU A 270 -7.20 18.32 -16.64
C GLU A 270 -7.08 19.69 -17.34
N ALA A 271 -6.10 19.85 -18.25
CA ALA A 271 -5.82 21.13 -18.88
C ALA A 271 -6.96 21.59 -19.80
N LYS A 272 -7.46 22.82 -19.57
CA LYS A 272 -8.50 23.49 -20.38
C LYS A 272 -8.08 23.61 -21.86
N LYS A 273 -9.05 23.72 -22.78
CA LYS A 273 -8.76 23.87 -24.23
C LYS A 273 -8.08 25.20 -24.61
N VAL A 274 -8.15 26.22 -23.74
CA VAL A 274 -7.58 27.54 -24.00
C VAL A 274 -6.06 27.48 -23.87
N ILE A 275 -5.36 27.93 -24.92
CA ILE A 275 -3.91 28.09 -24.94
C ILE A 275 -3.58 29.50 -24.49
N LYS A 276 -2.65 29.63 -23.55
CA LYS A 276 -2.14 30.91 -23.08
C LYS A 276 -0.77 31.20 -23.67
N PHE A 277 -0.47 32.48 -23.80
CA PHE A 277 0.87 32.97 -24.04
C PHE A 277 1.37 33.59 -22.73
N PRO A 278 2.64 33.40 -22.35
CA PRO A 278 3.24 34.22 -21.30
C PRO A 278 3.10 35.71 -21.63
N ASP A 279 3.02 36.55 -20.60
CA ASP A 279 3.01 37.99 -20.82
C ASP A 279 4.33 38.43 -21.45
N LEU A 280 4.28 39.44 -22.32
CA LEU A 280 5.45 39.88 -23.05
C LEU A 280 5.94 41.24 -22.58
N TYR A 281 7.22 41.30 -22.21
CA TYR A 281 7.87 42.53 -21.77
C TYR A 281 8.63 43.22 -22.90
N ASP A 282 8.25 44.47 -23.20
CA ASP A 282 8.93 45.44 -24.08
C ASP A 282 9.38 44.84 -25.44
N TYR A 283 8.43 44.63 -26.35
CA TYR A 283 8.71 44.25 -27.74
C TYR A 283 9.37 45.40 -28.51
N ARG A 284 10.59 45.19 -29.02
CA ARG A 284 11.28 46.14 -29.89
C ARG A 284 11.68 45.47 -31.21
N GLU A 285 11.74 46.24 -32.30
CA GLU A 285 12.27 45.77 -33.59
C GLU A 285 13.67 45.16 -33.38
N GLY A 286 13.79 43.88 -33.76
CA GLY A 286 14.94 43.06 -33.41
C GLY A 286 16.09 43.16 -34.40
N GLU A 287 17.28 42.80 -33.91
CA GLU A 287 18.48 42.67 -34.72
C GLU A 287 18.36 41.45 -35.64
N GLU A 288 18.73 41.58 -36.92
CA GLU A 288 18.76 40.42 -37.83
C GLU A 288 19.69 39.32 -37.30
N PRO A 289 19.20 38.07 -37.21
CA PRO A 289 19.99 36.94 -36.74
C PRO A 289 21.10 36.59 -37.74
N LYS A 290 22.16 35.94 -37.27
CA LYS A 290 23.20 35.42 -38.13
C LYS A 290 22.66 34.26 -38.97
N GLU A 291 22.96 34.25 -40.26
CA GLU A 291 22.58 33.16 -41.15
C GLU A 291 23.25 31.85 -40.72
N VAL A 292 22.49 30.76 -40.68
CA VAL A 292 22.97 29.43 -40.26
C VAL A 292 22.81 28.45 -41.42
N PHE A 293 23.92 27.88 -41.86
CA PHE A 293 23.96 26.88 -42.92
C PHE A 293 24.07 25.46 -42.33
N CYS A 294 23.15 24.59 -42.74
CA CYS A 294 23.10 23.18 -42.33
C CYS A 294 23.31 22.26 -43.54
N ASN A 295 24.10 21.19 -43.37
CA ASN A 295 24.28 20.19 -44.43
C ASN A 295 23.11 19.21 -44.45
N TYR A 296 22.17 19.43 -45.37
CA TYR A 296 20.99 18.57 -45.56
C TYR A 296 21.36 17.10 -45.80
N GLU A 297 22.37 16.82 -46.62
CA GLU A 297 22.75 15.45 -46.98
C GLU A 297 23.31 14.67 -45.79
N GLU A 298 24.01 15.37 -44.88
CA GLU A 298 24.54 14.79 -43.66
C GLU A 298 23.42 14.34 -42.72
N TYR A 299 22.37 15.15 -42.53
CA TYR A 299 21.21 14.75 -41.72
C TYR A 299 20.44 13.56 -42.28
N VAL A 300 20.29 13.50 -43.61
CA VAL A 300 19.68 12.33 -44.28
C VAL A 300 20.55 11.10 -44.06
N LYS A 301 21.87 11.21 -44.17
CA LYS A 301 22.81 10.11 -43.94
C LYS A 301 22.76 9.60 -42.50
N GLU A 302 22.79 10.50 -41.51
CA GLU A 302 22.72 10.15 -40.09
C GLU A 302 21.38 9.49 -39.73
N PHE A 303 20.26 9.99 -40.26
CA PHE A 303 18.96 9.32 -40.12
C PHE A 303 19.01 7.90 -40.67
N LYS A 304 19.49 7.70 -41.91
CA LYS A 304 19.52 6.38 -42.54
C LYS A 304 20.40 5.39 -41.77
N ALA A 305 21.57 5.84 -41.32
CA ALA A 305 22.48 5.02 -40.52
C ALA A 305 21.88 4.66 -39.15
N GLY A 306 21.38 5.66 -38.42
CA GLY A 306 20.78 5.48 -37.10
C GLY A 306 19.49 4.65 -37.14
N TYR A 307 18.59 4.92 -38.09
CA TYR A 307 17.37 4.14 -38.26
C TYR A 307 17.68 2.67 -38.57
N THR A 308 18.63 2.40 -39.47
CA THR A 308 19.05 1.02 -39.79
C THR A 308 19.57 0.30 -38.55
N HIS A 309 20.41 0.97 -37.76
CA HIS A 309 20.99 0.39 -36.54
C HIS A 309 19.92 0.09 -35.48
N TYR A 310 18.98 1.01 -35.25
CA TYR A 310 17.97 0.89 -34.20
C TYR A 310 16.62 0.32 -34.67
N ARG A 311 16.48 -0.09 -35.93
CA ARG A 311 15.20 -0.52 -36.52
C ARG A 311 14.48 -1.58 -35.68
N LYS A 312 15.21 -2.55 -35.14
CA LYS A 312 14.65 -3.61 -34.29
C LYS A 312 14.00 -3.05 -33.02
N ILE A 313 14.70 -2.15 -32.32
CA ILE A 313 14.17 -1.48 -31.13
C ILE A 313 12.97 -0.61 -31.49
N LEU A 314 13.04 0.10 -32.63
CA LEU A 314 11.97 0.94 -33.12
C LEU A 314 10.69 0.15 -33.44
N SER A 315 10.79 -1.06 -34.02
CA SER A 315 9.61 -1.91 -34.28
C SER A 315 8.89 -2.39 -33.02
N GLU A 316 9.53 -2.32 -31.85
CA GLU A 316 8.89 -2.65 -30.59
C GLU A 316 8.25 -1.43 -29.88
N ILE A 317 8.53 -0.21 -30.37
CA ILE A 317 8.01 1.06 -29.82
C ILE A 317 6.92 1.63 -30.73
N LEU A 318 7.17 1.60 -32.03
CA LEU A 318 6.33 2.21 -33.05
C LEU A 318 5.36 1.18 -33.62
N HIS A 319 4.17 1.65 -34.01
CA HIS A 319 3.19 0.84 -34.71
C HIS A 319 3.69 0.47 -36.12
N ASP A 320 3.28 -0.68 -36.65
CA ASP A 320 3.74 -1.19 -37.96
C ASP A 320 3.56 -0.19 -39.10
N SER A 321 2.43 0.55 -39.09
CA SER A 321 2.15 1.61 -40.07
C SER A 321 3.11 2.82 -40.01
N LEU A 322 3.79 3.05 -38.88
CA LEU A 322 4.86 4.04 -38.77
C LEU A 322 6.19 3.48 -39.25
N ILE A 323 6.46 2.20 -38.97
CA ILE A 323 7.65 1.50 -39.47
C ILE A 323 7.66 1.46 -40.99
N GLU A 324 6.53 1.13 -41.62
CA GLU A 324 6.40 1.14 -43.09
C GLU A 324 6.74 2.52 -43.69
N LYS A 325 6.27 3.59 -43.05
CA LYS A 325 6.60 4.96 -43.49
C LYS A 325 8.08 5.30 -43.33
N LEU A 326 8.71 4.85 -42.25
CA LEU A 326 10.14 5.06 -42.01
C LEU A 326 11.01 4.21 -42.96
N ASP A 327 10.59 3.00 -43.28
CA ASP A 327 11.24 2.13 -44.27
C ASP A 327 11.20 2.75 -45.68
N ASN A 328 10.07 3.38 -46.05
CA ASN A 328 9.97 4.13 -47.31
C ASN A 328 10.92 5.34 -47.35
N LEU A 329 11.13 6.02 -46.21
CA LEU A 329 12.10 7.11 -46.13
C LEU A 329 13.55 6.63 -46.25
N LEU A 330 13.85 5.42 -45.74
CA LEU A 330 15.18 4.80 -45.85
C LEU A 330 15.58 4.59 -47.32
N THR A 331 14.64 4.14 -48.17
CA THR A 331 14.88 3.85 -49.59
C THR A 331 14.77 5.09 -50.50
N SER A 332 14.15 6.18 -50.03
CA SER A 332 14.00 7.42 -50.82
C SER A 332 15.32 8.09 -51.19
N SER A 333 15.38 8.72 -52.36
CA SER A 333 16.50 9.58 -52.77
C SER A 333 16.50 10.90 -51.97
N PRO A 334 17.64 11.62 -51.83
CA PRO A 334 17.66 12.91 -51.12
C PRO A 334 16.67 13.95 -51.68
N SER A 335 16.39 13.94 -52.99
CA SER A 335 15.39 14.82 -53.63
C SER A 335 13.94 14.45 -53.27
N GLU A 336 13.66 13.18 -52.94
CA GLU A 336 12.33 12.66 -52.59
C GLU A 336 12.09 12.55 -51.07
N PHE A 337 13.16 12.57 -50.26
CA PHE A 337 13.08 12.45 -48.80
C PHE A 337 12.14 13.50 -48.18
N SER A 338 11.10 13.06 -47.45
CA SER A 338 10.05 13.94 -46.92
C SER A 338 9.55 13.48 -45.55
N PHE A 339 10.18 14.00 -44.48
CA PHE A 339 9.80 13.68 -43.11
C PHE A 339 8.83 14.73 -42.54
N SER A 340 7.52 14.47 -42.57
CA SER A 340 6.49 15.44 -42.19
C SER A 340 6.34 15.65 -40.67
N GLY A 341 5.82 16.82 -40.28
CA GLY A 341 5.45 17.11 -38.88
C GLY A 341 4.38 16.17 -38.30
N GLU A 342 3.43 15.68 -39.11
CA GLU A 342 2.43 14.70 -38.67
C GLU A 342 3.06 13.35 -38.31
N LEU A 343 4.03 12.88 -39.11
CA LEU A 343 4.77 11.66 -38.81
C LEU A 343 5.58 11.83 -37.52
N TRP A 344 6.21 12.98 -37.36
CA TRP A 344 6.98 13.31 -36.16
C TRP A 344 6.15 13.33 -34.88
N ALA A 345 4.99 14.00 -34.87
CA ALA A 345 4.09 14.02 -33.71
C ALA A 345 3.69 12.60 -33.24
N LYS A 346 3.38 11.70 -34.18
CA LYS A 346 3.07 10.30 -33.90
C LYS A 346 4.23 9.54 -33.28
N ILE A 347 5.44 9.77 -33.78
CA ILE A 347 6.67 9.18 -33.24
C ILE A 347 6.90 9.69 -31.80
N VAL A 348 6.82 11.00 -31.56
CA VAL A 348 7.03 11.59 -30.23
C VAL A 348 6.08 10.98 -29.20
N TYR A 349 4.77 10.94 -29.50
CA TYR A 349 3.80 10.34 -28.57
C TYR A 349 3.99 8.84 -28.39
N SER A 350 4.41 8.10 -29.42
CA SER A 350 4.71 6.67 -29.30
C SER A 350 5.92 6.43 -28.38
N PHE A 351 6.95 7.26 -28.49
CA PHE A 351 8.11 7.21 -27.60
C PHE A 351 7.77 7.63 -26.17
N LEU A 352 6.90 8.62 -25.98
CA LEU A 352 6.42 9.02 -24.65
C LEU A 352 5.65 7.86 -23.98
N LEU A 353 4.79 7.16 -24.72
CA LEU A 353 4.12 5.93 -24.25
C LEU A 353 5.10 4.80 -23.95
N GLY A 354 6.09 4.59 -24.82
CA GLY A 354 7.15 3.59 -24.61
C GLY A 354 7.96 3.86 -23.34
N THR A 355 8.30 5.13 -23.10
CA THR A 355 9.03 5.58 -21.90
C THR A 355 8.22 5.36 -20.62
N ALA A 356 6.91 5.59 -20.65
CA ALA A 356 6.04 5.48 -19.47
C ALA A 356 5.71 4.03 -19.07
N PHE A 357 5.54 3.13 -20.05
CA PHE A 357 4.88 1.84 -19.84
C PHE A 357 5.73 0.59 -20.15
N GLN A 358 7.00 0.72 -20.56
CA GLN A 358 7.88 -0.43 -20.84
C GLN A 358 9.12 -0.40 -19.93
N GLU A 359 9.23 -1.33 -18.97
CA GLU A 359 10.19 -1.25 -17.85
C GLU A 359 11.57 -1.91 -18.11
N GLU A 360 11.75 -2.63 -19.22
CA GLU A 360 12.93 -3.50 -19.42
C GLU A 360 14.00 -2.96 -20.39
N ARG A 361 14.08 -1.65 -20.64
CA ARG A 361 15.00 -1.11 -21.67
C ARG A 361 16.09 -0.19 -21.14
N SER A 362 17.25 -0.30 -21.78
CA SER A 362 18.35 0.65 -21.63
C SER A 362 17.89 2.05 -22.03
N LYS A 363 18.01 3.00 -21.11
CA LYS A 363 17.75 4.43 -21.33
C LYS A 363 18.54 4.97 -22.53
N ASP A 364 19.79 4.54 -22.67
CA ASP A 364 20.65 5.02 -23.75
C ASP A 364 20.15 4.56 -25.12
N ASP A 365 19.71 3.30 -25.25
CA ASP A 365 19.21 2.77 -26.52
C ASP A 365 17.90 3.45 -26.94
N LEU A 366 17.02 3.73 -25.96
CA LEU A 366 15.79 4.48 -26.21
C LEU A 366 16.09 5.91 -26.70
N MET A 367 17.01 6.61 -26.04
CA MET A 367 17.34 8.00 -26.41
C MET A 367 18.14 8.07 -27.72
N ASN A 368 19.04 7.12 -27.99
CA ASN A 368 19.79 7.07 -29.24
C ASN A 368 18.88 6.72 -30.44
N SER A 369 17.93 5.79 -30.27
CA SER A 369 16.95 5.48 -31.32
C SER A 369 16.00 6.65 -31.61
N PHE A 370 15.62 7.41 -30.58
CA PHE A 370 14.84 8.64 -30.77
C PHE A 370 15.63 9.74 -31.48
N LEU A 371 16.91 9.92 -31.13
CA LEU A 371 17.81 10.86 -31.79
C LEU A 371 17.94 10.57 -33.29
N ALA A 372 18.05 9.29 -33.68
CA ALA A 372 18.13 8.91 -35.10
C ALA A 372 16.90 9.42 -35.89
N LEU A 373 15.70 9.29 -35.33
CA LEU A 373 14.48 9.78 -35.96
C LEU A 373 14.39 11.32 -35.96
N TYR A 374 14.92 11.96 -34.92
CA TYR A 374 15.00 13.42 -34.85
C TYR A 374 15.88 13.99 -35.96
N GLU A 375 17.04 13.39 -36.28
CA GLU A 375 17.88 13.85 -37.40
C GLU A 375 17.13 13.76 -38.74
N GLY A 376 16.28 12.74 -38.91
CA GLY A 376 15.39 12.63 -40.06
C GLY A 376 14.36 13.76 -40.12
N ARG A 377 13.78 14.15 -38.98
CA ARG A 377 12.85 15.28 -38.91
C ARG A 377 13.56 16.61 -39.19
N VAL A 378 14.79 16.80 -38.71
CA VAL A 378 15.60 17.99 -39.00
C VAL A 378 15.89 18.11 -40.50
N ALA A 379 16.26 17.01 -41.17
CA ALA A 379 16.41 17.00 -42.63
C ALA A 379 15.12 17.43 -43.35
N GLY A 380 13.96 16.91 -42.92
CA GLY A 380 12.66 17.32 -43.44
C GLY A 380 12.40 18.82 -43.24
N TYR A 381 12.74 19.35 -42.07
CA TYR A 381 12.56 20.76 -41.74
C TYR A 381 13.47 21.70 -42.55
N ILE A 382 14.73 21.33 -42.80
CA ILE A 382 15.64 22.08 -43.68
C ILE A 382 15.06 22.18 -45.09
N LYS A 383 14.50 21.08 -45.59
CA LYS A 383 13.88 21.04 -46.93
C LYS A 383 12.61 21.90 -47.01
N GLU A 384 11.77 21.88 -45.98
CA GLU A 384 10.60 22.76 -45.84
C GLU A 384 11.02 24.25 -45.81
N HIS A 385 12.07 24.58 -45.05
CA HIS A 385 12.62 25.93 -44.97
C HIS A 385 13.14 26.43 -46.32
N ASN A 386 13.94 25.62 -47.03
CA ASN A 386 14.49 25.97 -48.34
C ASN A 386 13.40 26.20 -49.41
N ARG A 387 12.18 25.68 -49.22
CA ARG A 387 11.02 25.88 -50.10
C ARG A 387 10.11 27.04 -49.67
N GLY A 388 10.36 27.64 -48.50
CA GLY A 388 9.47 28.65 -47.91
C GLY A 388 8.16 28.07 -47.33
N GLU A 389 8.11 26.77 -47.06
CA GLU A 389 6.90 26.02 -46.67
C GLU A 389 6.88 25.63 -45.19
N ILE A 390 7.52 26.41 -44.30
CA ILE A 390 7.55 26.08 -42.86
C ILE A 390 6.12 26.07 -42.30
N LYS A 391 5.67 24.89 -41.87
CA LYS A 391 4.42 24.72 -41.12
C LYS A 391 4.71 24.63 -39.62
N GLU A 392 3.83 25.21 -38.81
CA GLU A 392 3.93 25.10 -37.37
C GLU A 392 3.74 23.65 -36.92
N SER A 393 4.66 23.12 -36.09
CA SER A 393 4.56 21.74 -35.57
C SER A 393 3.41 21.57 -34.56
N PHE A 394 2.86 22.68 -34.03
CA PHE A 394 1.77 22.67 -33.06
C PHE A 394 0.53 21.93 -33.57
N GLU A 395 0.08 22.20 -34.79
CA GLU A 395 -1.15 21.62 -35.36
C GLU A 395 -1.08 20.08 -35.43
N ALA A 396 0.08 19.55 -35.82
CA ALA A 396 0.33 18.12 -35.87
C ALA A 396 0.24 17.46 -34.49
N PHE A 397 0.81 18.10 -33.45
CA PHE A 397 0.76 17.59 -32.08
C PHE A 397 -0.63 17.71 -31.45
N GLU A 398 -1.38 18.77 -31.74
CA GLU A 398 -2.75 18.94 -31.24
C GLU A 398 -3.68 17.87 -31.84
N LYS A 399 -3.57 17.62 -33.15
CA LYS A 399 -4.33 16.58 -33.85
C LYS A 399 -4.08 15.20 -33.29
N GLU A 400 -2.83 14.86 -32.97
CA GLU A 400 -2.46 13.54 -32.45
C GLU A 400 -2.71 13.38 -30.93
N LYS A 401 -2.89 14.48 -30.18
CA LYS A 401 -3.13 14.43 -28.71
C LYS A 401 -4.30 13.53 -28.34
N VAL A 402 -5.38 13.52 -29.14
CA VAL A 402 -6.58 12.72 -28.87
C VAL A 402 -6.24 11.23 -28.86
N ASN A 403 -5.52 10.76 -29.88
CA ASN A 403 -5.07 9.37 -29.98
C ASN A 403 -4.08 9.02 -28.85
N PHE A 404 -3.14 9.91 -28.56
CA PHE A 404 -2.20 9.74 -27.45
C PHE A 404 -2.92 9.57 -26.11
N THR A 405 -3.88 10.45 -25.80
CA THR A 405 -4.62 10.43 -24.53
C THR A 405 -5.45 9.15 -24.37
N ALA A 406 -6.07 8.69 -25.46
CA ALA A 406 -6.81 7.42 -25.47
C ALA A 406 -5.90 6.23 -25.16
N ARG A 407 -4.76 6.12 -25.86
CA ARG A 407 -3.77 5.04 -25.66
C ARG A 407 -3.08 5.11 -24.30
N TRP A 408 -2.83 6.31 -23.79
CA TRP A 408 -2.31 6.51 -22.44
C TRP A 408 -3.29 5.99 -21.41
N LYS A 409 -4.58 6.35 -21.52
CA LYS A 409 -5.62 5.89 -20.60
C LYS A 409 -5.71 4.36 -20.59
N GLU A 410 -5.75 3.75 -21.78
CA GLU A 410 -5.75 2.29 -21.94
C GLU A 410 -4.56 1.66 -21.20
N LYS A 411 -3.32 2.09 -21.49
CA LYS A 411 -2.12 1.53 -20.85
C LYS A 411 -2.03 1.82 -19.34
N SER A 412 -2.51 2.96 -18.88
CA SER A 412 -2.51 3.33 -17.45
C SER A 412 -3.37 2.40 -16.60
N ILE A 413 -4.54 1.98 -17.13
CA ILE A 413 -5.45 1.04 -16.46
C ILE A 413 -4.79 -0.32 -16.25
N TYR A 414 -3.97 -0.77 -17.21
CA TYR A 414 -3.24 -2.04 -17.10
C TYR A 414 -2.06 -1.99 -16.12
N LYS A 415 -1.37 -0.85 -16.00
CA LYS A 415 -0.17 -0.71 -15.15
C LYS A 415 -0.53 -0.43 -13.68
N ASN A 416 -1.50 0.44 -13.45
CA ASN A 416 -2.01 0.79 -12.13
C ASN A 416 -3.53 0.58 -12.13
N PRO A 417 -4.02 -0.63 -11.81
CA PRO A 417 -5.45 -0.81 -11.67
C PRO A 417 -5.99 0.16 -10.60
N ALA A 418 -7.19 0.69 -10.83
CA ALA A 418 -7.88 1.59 -9.91
C ALA A 418 -7.89 1.07 -8.46
N LEU A 419 -7.89 -0.26 -8.30
CA LEU A 419 -7.91 -0.98 -7.04
C LEU A 419 -6.81 -2.03 -7.03
N THR A 420 -6.01 -2.08 -5.98
CA THR A 420 -5.09 -3.19 -5.75
C THR A 420 -5.90 -4.35 -5.19
N PRO A 421 -6.05 -5.48 -5.90
CA PRO A 421 -6.82 -6.59 -5.36
C PRO A 421 -6.15 -7.13 -4.09
N LEU A 422 -6.89 -7.16 -2.99
CA LEU A 422 -6.44 -7.69 -1.71
C LEU A 422 -7.08 -9.04 -1.41
N ASP A 423 -6.33 -9.90 -0.75
CA ASP A 423 -6.86 -11.04 0.01
C ASP A 423 -7.13 -10.61 1.45
N TYR A 424 -8.18 -11.18 2.02
CA TYR A 424 -8.61 -10.94 3.38
C TYR A 424 -9.08 -12.24 4.00
N ILE A 425 -8.60 -12.51 5.21
CA ILE A 425 -9.09 -13.62 6.03
C ILE A 425 -9.11 -13.22 7.51
N GLU A 426 -10.14 -13.63 8.22
CA GLU A 426 -10.21 -13.54 9.68
C GLU A 426 -9.89 -14.92 10.27
N TYR A 427 -8.60 -15.24 10.42
CA TYR A 427 -8.21 -16.48 11.11
C TYR A 427 -8.64 -16.44 12.59
N ILE A 428 -8.27 -15.35 13.27
CA ILE A 428 -8.79 -15.00 14.58
C ILE A 428 -9.96 -14.03 14.38
N PRO A 429 -11.13 -14.27 15.01
CA PRO A 429 -12.26 -13.36 14.93
C PRO A 429 -11.85 -11.93 15.31
N GLY A 430 -12.11 -10.98 14.40
CA GLY A 430 -11.86 -9.55 14.60
C GLY A 430 -10.42 -9.12 14.33
N VAL A 431 -9.56 -10.03 13.89
CA VAL A 431 -8.15 -9.74 13.57
C VAL A 431 -7.87 -10.13 12.12
N PRO A 432 -8.07 -9.21 11.16
CA PRO A 432 -7.92 -9.53 9.75
C PRO A 432 -6.46 -9.61 9.32
N ILE A 433 -6.17 -10.58 8.46
CA ILE A 433 -4.93 -10.66 7.69
C ILE A 433 -5.23 -10.10 6.31
N VAL A 434 -4.54 -9.02 5.96
CA VAL A 434 -4.71 -8.31 4.69
C VAL A 434 -3.40 -8.34 3.93
N ILE A 435 -3.44 -8.78 2.68
CA ILE A 435 -2.25 -8.91 1.82
C ILE A 435 -2.63 -8.76 0.34
N PRO A 436 -1.76 -8.21 -0.52
CA PRO A 436 -2.02 -8.19 -1.95
C PRO A 436 -2.27 -9.59 -2.51
N LYS A 437 -3.22 -9.73 -3.46
CA LYS A 437 -3.50 -11.00 -4.15
C LYS A 437 -2.30 -11.58 -4.89
N ARG A 438 -1.33 -10.72 -5.21
CA ARG A 438 -0.12 -11.11 -5.94
C ARG A 438 1.09 -10.41 -5.32
N LEU A 439 2.08 -11.21 -4.97
CA LEU A 439 3.40 -10.76 -4.55
C LEU A 439 4.42 -11.14 -5.61
N LYS A 440 5.41 -10.27 -5.84
CA LYS A 440 6.51 -10.51 -6.78
C LYS A 440 7.82 -10.65 -6.01
N GLY A 441 8.49 -11.79 -6.17
CA GLY A 441 9.82 -12.03 -5.59
C GLY A 441 10.95 -11.39 -6.39
N ILE A 442 12.16 -11.39 -5.80
CA ILE A 442 13.39 -10.78 -6.35
C ILE A 442 13.77 -11.35 -7.74
N ARG A 443 13.33 -12.56 -8.07
CA ARG A 443 13.57 -13.23 -9.37
C ARG A 443 12.34 -13.26 -10.30
N GLY A 444 11.36 -12.39 -10.06
CA GLY A 444 10.11 -12.35 -10.85
C GLY A 444 9.15 -13.50 -10.59
N LYS A 445 9.41 -14.36 -9.59
CA LYS A 445 8.48 -15.42 -9.17
C LYS A 445 7.24 -14.78 -8.54
N GLU A 446 6.08 -15.06 -9.12
CA GLU A 446 4.80 -14.61 -8.58
C GLU A 446 4.27 -15.61 -7.55
N VAL A 447 3.78 -15.09 -6.43
CA VAL A 447 3.16 -15.86 -5.35
C VAL A 447 1.76 -15.30 -5.10
N TYR A 448 0.79 -16.20 -4.88
CA TYR A 448 -0.61 -15.88 -4.66
C TYR A 448 -0.98 -16.21 -3.22
N PRO A 449 -1.00 -15.23 -2.29
CA PRO A 449 -1.18 -15.50 -0.87
C PRO A 449 -2.47 -16.25 -0.51
N ASN A 450 -3.57 -16.04 -1.25
CA ASN A 450 -4.81 -16.82 -1.07
C ASN A 450 -4.59 -18.34 -1.10
N GLU A 451 -3.76 -18.84 -2.02
CA GLU A 451 -3.53 -20.27 -2.15
C GLU A 451 -2.78 -20.83 -0.93
N ILE A 452 -1.87 -20.03 -0.37
CA ILE A 452 -1.17 -20.36 0.88
C ILE A 452 -2.15 -20.35 2.05
N LEU A 453 -3.00 -19.32 2.15
CA LEU A 453 -4.02 -19.22 3.19
C LEU A 453 -5.00 -20.40 3.17
N LYS A 454 -5.48 -20.81 1.99
CA LYS A 454 -6.36 -21.99 1.84
C LYS A 454 -5.68 -23.28 2.32
N ARG A 455 -4.40 -23.48 1.97
CA ARG A 455 -3.63 -24.66 2.43
C ARG A 455 -3.40 -24.64 3.94
N LEU A 456 -3.08 -23.48 4.51
CA LEU A 456 -2.92 -23.31 5.95
C LEU A 456 -4.24 -23.54 6.68
N HIS A 457 -5.35 -22.95 6.23
CA HIS A 457 -6.67 -23.19 6.82
C HIS A 457 -6.99 -24.68 6.82
N LYS A 458 -6.80 -25.38 5.69
CA LYS A 458 -6.99 -26.83 5.63
C LYS A 458 -6.09 -27.60 6.60
N LYS A 459 -4.81 -27.23 6.72
CA LYS A 459 -3.86 -27.81 7.68
C LYS A 459 -4.37 -27.66 9.12
N TYR A 460 -4.76 -26.45 9.53
CA TYR A 460 -5.22 -26.17 10.89
C TYR A 460 -6.59 -26.80 11.18
N LYS A 461 -7.52 -26.80 10.21
CA LYS A 461 -8.82 -27.48 10.32
C LYS A 461 -8.63 -28.98 10.56
N ASN A 462 -7.77 -29.63 9.78
CA ASN A 462 -7.48 -31.06 9.92
C ASN A 462 -6.78 -31.36 11.25
N ALA A 463 -5.80 -30.55 11.64
CA ALA A 463 -5.13 -30.70 12.93
C ALA A 463 -6.11 -30.53 14.10
N PHE A 464 -7.05 -29.60 14.00
CA PHE A 464 -8.11 -29.38 15.00
C PHE A 464 -9.07 -30.58 15.07
N SER A 465 -9.59 -31.06 13.93
CA SER A 465 -10.43 -32.28 13.93
C SER A 465 -9.68 -33.48 14.51
N GLY A 466 -8.39 -33.64 14.18
CA GLY A 466 -7.53 -34.69 14.76
C GLY A 466 -7.41 -34.54 16.28
N PHE A 467 -7.11 -33.34 16.78
CA PHE A 467 -7.03 -33.07 18.22
C PHE A 467 -8.36 -33.35 18.94
N VAL A 468 -9.49 -32.90 18.39
CA VAL A 468 -10.81 -33.10 18.99
C VAL A 468 -11.19 -34.58 19.05
N SER A 469 -10.97 -35.33 17.97
CA SER A 469 -11.32 -36.75 17.91
C SER A 469 -10.35 -37.65 18.67
N GLU A 470 -9.04 -37.42 18.55
CA GLU A 470 -8.00 -38.27 19.11
C GLU A 470 -7.68 -37.93 20.57
N GLU A 471 -7.67 -36.66 20.95
CA GLU A 471 -7.31 -36.24 22.32
C GLU A 471 -8.55 -36.02 23.19
N LEU A 472 -9.51 -35.24 22.71
CA LEU A 472 -10.72 -34.89 23.49
C LEU A 472 -11.82 -35.97 23.41
N LYS A 473 -11.69 -36.93 22.49
CA LYS A 473 -12.65 -38.03 22.29
C LYS A 473 -14.09 -37.55 22.05
N THR A 474 -14.24 -36.48 21.26
CA THR A 474 -15.54 -35.90 20.88
C THR A 474 -15.54 -35.51 19.40
N ARG A 475 -16.52 -34.72 18.96
CA ARG A 475 -16.71 -34.29 17.57
C ARG A 475 -16.83 -32.78 17.48
N GLU A 476 -16.29 -32.21 16.40
CA GLU A 476 -16.31 -30.76 16.15
C GLU A 476 -17.71 -30.18 15.91
N ASP A 477 -18.72 -31.01 15.63
CA ASP A 477 -20.11 -30.61 15.48
C ASP A 477 -20.90 -30.62 16.79
N GLU A 478 -20.23 -30.87 17.93
CA GLU A 478 -20.77 -30.73 19.28
C GLU A 478 -20.01 -29.62 20.07
N PRO A 479 -20.20 -28.32 19.76
CA PRO A 479 -19.37 -27.24 20.33
C PRO A 479 -19.31 -27.21 21.85
N GLU A 480 -20.45 -27.36 22.52
CA GLU A 480 -20.52 -27.40 23.99
C GLU A 480 -19.67 -28.54 24.56
N ARG A 481 -19.71 -29.72 23.91
CA ARG A 481 -18.97 -30.91 24.35
C ARG A 481 -17.48 -30.75 24.14
N VAL A 482 -17.05 -30.10 23.06
CA VAL A 482 -15.64 -29.76 22.81
C VAL A 482 -15.11 -28.86 23.93
N VAL A 483 -15.85 -27.81 24.29
CA VAL A 483 -15.47 -26.85 25.34
C VAL A 483 -15.40 -27.55 26.70
N GLU A 484 -16.38 -28.38 27.03
CA GLU A 484 -16.43 -29.17 28.26
C GLU A 484 -15.23 -30.13 28.35
N LYS A 485 -14.97 -30.93 27.31
CA LYS A 485 -13.87 -31.90 27.27
C LYS A 485 -12.51 -31.24 27.37
N TYR A 486 -12.34 -30.08 26.74
CA TYR A 486 -11.10 -29.33 26.86
C TYR A 486 -10.88 -28.79 28.29
N ARG A 487 -11.94 -28.31 28.95
CA ARG A 487 -11.91 -27.89 30.36
C ARG A 487 -11.55 -29.05 31.29
N GLU A 488 -12.15 -30.22 31.08
CA GLU A 488 -11.78 -31.44 31.80
C GLU A 488 -10.29 -31.76 31.62
N PHE A 489 -9.78 -31.69 30.39
CA PHE A 489 -8.36 -31.90 30.08
C PHE A 489 -7.44 -30.96 30.87
N ILE A 490 -7.67 -29.64 30.83
CA ILE A 490 -6.78 -28.70 31.52
C ILE A 490 -6.90 -28.81 33.05
N MET A 491 -8.07 -29.15 33.59
CA MET A 491 -8.24 -29.47 35.01
C MET A 491 -7.47 -30.74 35.43
N ASN A 492 -7.42 -31.75 34.56
CA ASN A 492 -6.60 -32.95 34.80
C ASN A 492 -5.10 -32.62 34.73
N LEU A 493 -4.69 -31.80 33.75
CA LEU A 493 -3.31 -31.32 33.63
C LEU A 493 -2.88 -30.52 34.87
N GLU A 494 -3.72 -29.63 35.38
CA GLU A 494 -3.47 -28.88 36.63
C GLU A 494 -3.20 -29.82 37.82
N ARG A 495 -4.01 -30.88 37.96
CA ARG A 495 -3.81 -31.91 38.99
C ARG A 495 -2.50 -32.68 38.80
N LYS A 496 -2.19 -33.09 37.57
CA LYS A 496 -0.96 -33.84 37.25
C LYS A 496 0.30 -33.01 37.43
N LEU A 497 0.28 -31.73 37.05
CA LEU A 497 1.41 -30.82 37.32
C LEU A 497 1.63 -30.58 38.81
N LYS A 498 0.58 -30.64 39.65
CA LYS A 498 0.74 -30.59 41.10
C LYS A 498 1.48 -31.81 41.66
N GLU A 499 1.31 -32.98 41.04
CA GLU A 499 2.03 -34.21 41.40
C GLU A 499 3.51 -34.12 40.96
N VAL A 500 3.77 -33.68 39.72
CA VAL A 500 5.14 -33.60 39.17
C VAL A 500 5.96 -32.46 39.78
N PHE A 501 5.32 -31.32 40.06
CA PHE A 501 5.93 -30.12 40.61
C PHE A 501 5.24 -29.78 41.95
N PRO A 502 5.64 -30.45 43.05
CA PRO A 502 5.06 -30.22 44.37
C PRO A 502 5.40 -28.81 44.90
N GLY A 503 4.78 -28.44 46.02
CA GLY A 503 4.98 -27.15 46.69
C GLY A 503 3.78 -26.21 46.61
N GLU A 504 3.42 -25.57 47.72
CA GLU A 504 2.28 -24.64 47.80
C GLU A 504 2.66 -23.23 47.31
N LEU A 505 2.03 -22.75 46.22
CA LEU A 505 2.36 -21.48 45.57
C LEU A 505 2.11 -20.24 46.44
N SER A 506 1.22 -20.33 47.44
CA SER A 506 0.89 -19.25 48.38
C SER A 506 1.90 -19.07 49.49
N THR A 507 2.85 -20.00 49.65
CA THR A 507 3.88 -19.93 50.70
C THR A 507 5.26 -19.78 50.07
N GLU A 508 6.16 -19.07 50.73
CA GLU A 508 7.53 -18.88 50.24
C GLU A 508 8.27 -20.23 50.12
N LYS A 509 8.17 -21.10 51.14
CA LYS A 509 8.79 -22.43 51.11
C LYS A 509 8.23 -23.32 50.00
N GLY A 510 6.90 -23.33 49.83
CA GLY A 510 6.25 -24.12 48.80
C GLY A 510 6.54 -23.61 47.39
N LEU A 511 6.67 -22.30 47.20
CA LEU A 511 7.08 -21.74 45.91
C LEU A 511 8.55 -22.06 45.59
N VAL A 512 9.46 -22.00 46.57
CA VAL A 512 10.86 -22.44 46.41
C VAL A 512 10.92 -23.89 45.94
N GLU A 513 10.18 -24.78 46.61
CA GLU A 513 10.10 -26.20 46.24
C GLU A 513 9.60 -26.38 44.80
N PHE A 514 8.52 -25.68 44.43
CA PHE A 514 7.98 -25.71 43.09
C PHE A 514 8.99 -25.25 42.03
N CYS A 515 9.62 -24.09 42.24
CA CYS A 515 10.62 -23.54 41.33
C CYS A 515 11.81 -24.48 41.17
N ASN A 516 12.34 -25.03 42.26
CA ASN A 516 13.48 -25.96 42.21
C ASN A 516 13.16 -27.22 41.40
N ASN A 517 11.96 -27.78 41.55
CA ASN A 517 11.52 -28.92 40.73
C ASN A 517 11.39 -28.55 39.24
N VAL A 518 10.83 -27.37 38.91
CA VAL A 518 10.72 -26.91 37.52
C VAL A 518 12.10 -26.72 36.90
N PHE A 519 13.02 -26.01 37.56
CA PHE A 519 14.38 -25.80 37.06
C PHE A 519 15.13 -27.14 36.91
N THR A 520 14.97 -28.07 37.85
CA THR A 520 15.68 -29.35 37.80
C THR A 520 15.19 -30.25 36.66
N LYS A 521 13.87 -30.36 36.46
CA LYS A 521 13.28 -31.28 35.47
C LYS A 521 13.10 -30.66 34.08
N PHE A 522 12.86 -29.35 33.96
CA PHE A 522 12.62 -28.71 32.67
C PHE A 522 13.95 -28.47 31.91
N PRO A 523 14.08 -28.93 30.64
CA PRO A 523 15.32 -28.79 29.89
C PRO A 523 15.70 -27.32 29.61
N HIS A 524 16.80 -26.86 30.20
CA HIS A 524 17.37 -25.54 29.96
C HIS A 524 18.90 -25.56 30.14
N GLY A 525 19.58 -24.54 29.61
CA GLY A 525 21.03 -24.39 29.64
C GLY A 525 21.50 -23.08 30.27
N ARG A 526 22.81 -22.86 30.23
CA ARG A 526 23.44 -21.60 30.65
C ARG A 526 23.18 -20.49 29.64
N VAL A 527 23.23 -19.25 30.12
CA VAL A 527 22.99 -18.05 29.32
C VAL A 527 24.16 -17.07 29.39
N LEU A 528 24.35 -16.33 28.31
CA LEU A 528 25.25 -15.20 28.24
C LEU A 528 24.60 -13.99 28.93
N ALA A 529 25.18 -13.54 30.04
CA ALA A 529 24.71 -12.39 30.82
C ALA A 529 25.83 -11.38 31.05
N ILE A 530 25.49 -10.19 31.55
CA ILE A 530 26.50 -9.18 31.90
C ILE A 530 27.33 -9.71 33.07
N LYS A 531 28.65 -9.51 33.00
CA LYS A 531 29.61 -9.87 34.04
C LYS A 531 29.24 -9.30 35.41
N TRP A 532 29.36 -10.12 36.46
CA TRP A 532 29.03 -9.70 37.83
C TRP A 532 29.84 -8.47 38.30
N GLU A 533 31.08 -8.28 37.82
CA GLU A 533 31.90 -7.10 38.15
C GLU A 533 31.28 -5.81 37.63
N ILE A 534 30.70 -5.85 36.43
CA ILE A 534 30.02 -4.72 35.80
C ILE A 534 28.72 -4.43 36.54
N LEU A 535 27.94 -5.47 36.85
CA LEU A 535 26.72 -5.34 37.66
C LEU A 535 27.03 -4.75 39.05
N ARG A 536 28.14 -5.16 39.66
CA ARG A 536 28.58 -4.63 40.97
C ARG A 536 28.99 -3.18 40.87
N LYS A 537 29.66 -2.78 39.79
CA LYS A 537 29.98 -1.37 39.52
C LYS A 537 28.72 -0.53 39.36
N ILE A 538 27.71 -1.03 38.66
CA ILE A 538 26.41 -0.35 38.48
C ILE A 538 25.71 -0.16 39.82
N VAL A 539 25.62 -1.20 40.65
CA VAL A 539 25.00 -1.12 41.97
C VAL A 539 25.75 -0.16 42.90
N TYR A 540 27.07 -0.03 42.74
CA TYR A 540 27.87 0.94 43.48
C TYR A 540 27.64 2.38 43.02
N GLU A 541 27.61 2.61 41.70
CA GLU A 541 27.38 3.92 41.09
C GLU A 541 25.94 4.42 41.31
N PHE A 542 24.98 3.49 41.25
CA PHE A 542 23.55 3.72 41.42
C PHE A 542 22.99 2.82 42.53
N PRO A 543 23.20 3.15 43.82
CA PRO A 543 22.70 2.34 44.94
C PRO A 543 21.17 2.28 44.97
N PRO A 544 20.54 1.08 45.05
CA PRO A 544 19.08 0.95 45.16
C PRO A 544 18.64 1.26 46.59
N ARG A 545 18.32 2.54 46.85
CA ARG A 545 18.10 3.05 48.21
C ARG A 545 16.81 2.49 48.83
N ASN A 546 15.75 2.34 48.05
CA ASN A 546 14.48 1.81 48.54
C ASN A 546 14.63 0.33 48.89
N LEU A 547 15.34 -0.44 48.06
CA LEU A 547 15.63 -1.84 48.34
C LEU A 547 16.44 -2.01 49.63
N LEU A 548 17.49 -1.18 49.81
CA LEU A 548 18.37 -1.22 50.98
C LEU A 548 17.58 -0.98 52.28
N VAL A 549 16.69 0.01 52.28
CA VAL A 549 15.79 0.31 53.40
C VAL A 549 14.79 -0.84 53.62
N MET A 550 14.17 -1.35 52.56
CA MET A 550 13.17 -2.43 52.65
C MET A 550 13.77 -3.74 53.18
N MET A 551 15.00 -4.07 52.76
CA MET A 551 15.70 -5.27 53.21
C MET A 551 16.36 -5.12 54.59
N LYS A 552 16.33 -3.92 55.18
CA LYS A 552 16.91 -3.58 56.50
C LYS A 552 18.43 -3.68 56.59
N TYR A 553 19.14 -3.39 55.49
CA TYR A 553 20.61 -3.26 55.52
C TYR A 553 21.02 -1.84 55.91
N LYS A 554 22.11 -1.67 56.67
CA LYS A 554 22.59 -0.35 57.13
C LYS A 554 23.47 0.35 56.10
N SER A 555 24.05 -0.40 55.17
CA SER A 555 24.92 0.14 54.11
C SER A 555 24.89 -0.73 52.85
N LEU A 556 25.27 -0.13 51.72
CA LEU A 556 25.39 -0.86 50.45
C LEU A 556 26.43 -1.98 50.55
N ARG A 557 27.50 -1.76 51.31
CA ARG A 557 28.55 -2.75 51.54
C ARG A 557 27.99 -3.98 52.26
N GLU A 558 27.23 -3.77 53.34
CA GLU A 558 26.58 -4.86 54.08
C GLU A 558 25.62 -5.65 53.19
N MET A 559 24.88 -5.00 52.28
CA MET A 559 24.01 -5.70 51.34
C MET A 559 24.82 -6.52 50.32
N LEU A 560 25.87 -5.95 49.72
CA LEU A 560 26.73 -6.64 48.75
C LEU A 560 27.53 -7.81 49.35
N ASP A 561 27.78 -7.79 50.66
CA ASP A 561 28.45 -8.89 51.37
C ASP A 561 27.49 -10.07 51.68
N ASN A 562 26.16 -9.85 51.64
CA ASN A 562 25.14 -10.83 52.03
C ASN A 562 24.16 -11.24 50.92
N VAL A 563 24.08 -10.48 49.82
CA VAL A 563 23.13 -10.71 48.72
C VAL A 563 23.88 -10.65 47.39
N ASP A 564 23.62 -11.63 46.52
CA ASP A 564 24.21 -11.67 45.19
C ASP A 564 23.80 -10.43 44.37
N VAL A 565 24.75 -9.86 43.62
CA VAL A 565 24.52 -8.61 42.87
C VAL A 565 23.43 -8.75 41.81
N ARG A 566 23.27 -9.95 41.23
CA ARG A 566 22.22 -10.23 40.26
C ARG A 566 20.87 -10.21 40.95
N ASP A 567 20.77 -10.79 42.14
CA ASP A 567 19.56 -10.78 42.96
C ASP A 567 19.21 -9.35 43.42
N ILE A 568 20.20 -8.54 43.80
CA ILE A 568 20.00 -7.12 44.17
C ILE A 568 19.34 -6.35 43.02
N LEU A 569 19.89 -6.42 41.81
CA LEU A 569 19.33 -5.72 40.64
C LEU A 569 17.97 -6.27 40.24
N THR A 570 17.77 -7.59 40.32
CA THR A 570 16.46 -8.20 40.11
C THR A 570 15.45 -7.71 41.13
N LEU A 571 15.78 -7.62 42.41
CA LEU A 571 14.83 -7.16 43.44
C LEU A 571 14.55 -5.66 43.36
N ALA A 572 15.53 -4.86 42.92
CA ALA A 572 15.39 -3.41 42.77
C ALA A 572 14.22 -3.00 41.86
N GLN A 573 13.82 -3.85 40.90
CA GLN A 573 12.70 -3.56 39.99
C GLN A 573 11.35 -3.40 40.71
N TYR A 574 11.24 -3.95 41.92
CA TYR A 574 10.02 -3.91 42.73
C TYR A 574 10.00 -2.77 43.73
N THR A 575 11.12 -2.05 43.88
CA THR A 575 11.31 -1.02 44.92
C THR A 575 11.73 0.33 44.37
N GLU A 576 12.51 0.37 43.29
CA GLU A 576 13.01 1.59 42.66
C GLU A 576 12.06 2.08 41.54
N ASP A 577 12.21 3.35 41.16
CA ASP A 577 11.41 3.99 40.11
C ASP A 577 12.00 3.79 38.69
N ALA A 578 11.27 4.26 37.68
CA ALA A 578 11.74 4.17 36.28
C ALA A 578 13.03 4.96 36.03
N ASP A 579 13.21 6.11 36.69
CA ASP A 579 14.39 6.97 36.57
C ASP A 579 15.67 6.24 37.02
N TYR A 580 15.57 5.40 38.06
CA TYR A 580 16.65 4.52 38.48
C TYR A 580 17.15 3.64 37.34
N PHE A 581 16.24 2.97 36.63
CA PHE A 581 16.59 2.05 35.53
C PHE A 581 17.03 2.79 34.27
N GLU A 582 16.48 3.96 33.98
CA GLU A 582 16.93 4.78 32.85
C GLU A 582 18.40 5.21 33.00
N ARG A 583 18.83 5.55 34.21
CA ARG A 583 20.26 5.83 34.50
C ARG A 583 21.14 4.60 34.27
N ILE A 584 20.71 3.43 34.73
CA ILE A 584 21.42 2.16 34.51
C ILE A 584 21.52 1.84 33.01
N PHE A 585 20.44 2.00 32.27
CA PHE A 585 20.43 1.76 30.83
C PHE A 585 21.30 2.72 30.05
N SER A 586 21.30 4.01 30.38
CA SER A 586 22.22 4.98 29.78
C SER A 586 23.67 4.59 30.06
N TRP A 587 23.98 4.21 31.29
CA TRP A 587 25.32 3.79 31.66
C TRP A 587 25.75 2.52 30.90
N LEU A 588 24.88 1.51 30.84
CA LEU A 588 25.13 0.26 30.10
C LEU A 588 25.31 0.51 28.60
N LYS A 589 24.50 1.39 28.01
CA LYS A 589 24.59 1.77 26.60
C LYS A 589 25.99 2.29 26.25
N ASP A 590 26.57 3.11 27.12
CA ASP A 590 27.87 3.75 26.89
C ASP A 590 29.06 2.86 27.26
N ASN A 591 28.88 1.93 28.18
CA ASN A 591 29.98 1.15 28.79
C ASN A 591 30.05 -0.32 28.36
N LEU A 592 28.98 -0.93 27.83
CA LEU A 592 29.03 -2.32 27.38
C LEU A 592 29.91 -2.48 26.13
N ARG A 593 30.73 -3.53 26.15
CA ARG A 593 31.65 -3.95 25.07
C ARG A 593 31.50 -5.45 24.84
N HIS A 594 32.13 -5.98 23.80
CA HIS A 594 32.03 -7.39 23.42
C HIS A 594 32.54 -8.35 24.52
N ASP A 595 33.46 -7.92 25.36
CA ASP A 595 34.04 -8.67 26.49
C ASP A 595 33.31 -8.46 27.83
N SER A 596 32.17 -7.75 27.82
CA SER A 596 31.37 -7.42 29.01
C SER A 596 30.44 -8.55 29.49
N PHE A 597 30.50 -9.72 28.85
CA PHE A 597 29.57 -10.83 29.07
C PHE A 597 30.28 -12.08 29.63
N GLU A 598 29.53 -12.91 30.35
CA GLU A 598 29.94 -14.21 30.86
C GLU A 598 28.81 -15.24 30.75
N GLU A 599 29.16 -16.53 30.64
CA GLU A 599 28.18 -17.61 30.78
C GLU A 599 27.84 -17.83 32.26
N THR A 600 26.56 -17.89 32.59
CA THR A 600 26.08 -18.10 33.95
C THR A 600 24.81 -18.96 33.98
N ASP A 601 24.56 -19.58 35.13
CA ASP A 601 23.34 -20.36 35.36
C ASP A 601 22.15 -19.43 35.62
N ILE A 602 20.99 -19.81 35.10
CA ILE A 602 19.73 -19.13 35.40
C ILE A 602 19.27 -19.58 36.79
N ALA A 603 18.90 -18.64 37.66
CA ALA A 603 18.37 -18.95 38.99
C ALA A 603 17.03 -18.24 39.26
N PRO A 604 16.11 -18.86 40.03
CA PRO A 604 14.89 -18.18 40.45
C PRO A 604 15.16 -17.20 41.60
N VAL A 605 14.47 -16.05 41.58
CA VAL A 605 14.44 -15.10 42.70
C VAL A 605 13.02 -15.06 43.26
N ILE A 606 12.85 -15.56 44.47
CA ILE A 606 11.54 -15.69 45.11
C ILE A 606 11.15 -14.38 45.79
N ILE A 607 9.95 -13.89 45.47
CA ILE A 607 9.43 -12.63 45.98
C ILE A 607 8.19 -12.91 46.82
N ASN A 608 8.33 -12.66 48.12
CA ASN A 608 7.23 -12.79 49.06
C ASN A 608 6.36 -11.52 49.02
N ARG A 609 5.09 -11.68 48.64
CA ARG A 609 4.12 -10.58 48.50
C ARG A 609 3.87 -9.82 49.82
N GLU A 610 3.99 -10.49 50.96
CA GLU A 610 3.84 -9.85 52.28
C GLU A 610 5.00 -8.89 52.59
N ARG A 611 6.20 -9.18 52.04
CA ARG A 611 7.41 -8.37 52.23
C ARG A 611 7.52 -7.22 51.23
N PHE A 612 6.90 -7.36 50.05
CA PHE A 612 6.87 -6.35 48.99
C PHE A 612 5.41 -5.87 48.73
N PRO A 613 4.86 -5.01 49.60
CA PRO A 613 3.48 -4.53 49.48
C PRO A 613 3.30 -3.64 48.23
N GLY A 614 2.22 -3.84 47.47
CA GLY A 614 1.94 -3.12 46.22
C GLY A 614 2.12 -3.93 44.93
N ILE A 615 2.64 -5.16 45.03
CA ILE A 615 2.67 -6.11 43.90
C ILE A 615 1.28 -6.75 43.77
N SER A 616 0.43 -6.18 42.91
CA SER A 616 -0.97 -6.61 42.72
C SER A 616 -1.12 -7.87 41.85
N GLU A 617 -0.15 -8.15 40.97
CA GLU A 617 -0.26 -9.21 39.95
C GLU A 617 1.03 -10.01 39.82
N LEU A 618 0.90 -11.21 39.26
CA LEU A 618 2.01 -11.99 38.69
C LEU A 618 2.55 -11.16 37.49
N ARG A 619 3.35 -10.13 37.78
CA ARG A 619 3.91 -9.23 36.77
C ARG A 619 4.63 -10.07 35.72
N GLU A 620 4.52 -9.67 34.45
CA GLU A 620 5.45 -10.17 33.45
C GLU A 620 6.87 -9.88 33.96
N ILE A 621 7.79 -10.83 33.71
CA ILE A 621 9.22 -10.59 33.92
C ILE A 621 9.52 -9.22 33.34
N SER A 622 10.03 -8.32 34.17
CA SER A 622 10.51 -7.06 33.61
C SER A 622 11.65 -7.34 32.65
N ASP A 623 11.80 -6.47 31.67
CA ASP A 623 12.92 -6.54 30.73
C ASP A 623 14.29 -6.57 31.45
N TYR A 624 14.34 -6.14 32.72
CA TYR A 624 15.52 -6.09 33.59
C TYR A 624 16.06 -7.46 34.01
N ASN A 625 15.23 -8.50 34.11
CA ASN A 625 15.65 -9.86 34.53
C ASN A 625 16.60 -10.52 33.52
N ARG A 626 16.52 -10.11 32.25
CA ARG A 626 17.38 -10.57 31.15
C ARG A 626 18.84 -10.22 31.42
N LEU A 627 19.11 -9.08 32.08
CA LEU A 627 20.47 -8.61 32.42
C LEU A 627 21.15 -9.48 33.49
N THR A 628 20.35 -9.97 34.43
CA THR A 628 20.83 -10.60 35.65
C THR A 628 20.92 -12.12 35.57
N ALA A 629 20.35 -12.75 34.53
CA ALA A 629 20.14 -14.21 34.47
C ALA A 629 19.35 -14.74 35.69
N ARG A 630 18.31 -14.00 36.06
CA ARG A 630 17.42 -14.33 37.18
C ARG A 630 15.98 -14.33 36.71
N ILE A 631 15.18 -15.27 37.21
CA ILE A 631 13.74 -15.33 36.94
C ILE A 631 13.00 -15.02 38.22
N SER A 632 12.38 -13.85 38.30
CA SER A 632 11.53 -13.48 39.43
C SER A 632 10.26 -14.33 39.48
N VAL A 633 9.94 -14.89 40.65
CA VAL A 633 8.70 -15.62 40.88
C VAL A 633 8.05 -15.14 42.18
N VAL A 634 6.82 -14.65 42.08
CA VAL A 634 6.07 -14.04 43.20
C VAL A 634 5.15 -15.08 43.84
N THR A 635 5.03 -15.07 45.17
CA THR A 635 4.06 -15.91 45.90
C THR A 635 2.60 -15.57 45.55
N LEU A 636 1.76 -16.59 45.36
CA LEU A 636 0.34 -16.42 45.03
C LEU A 636 -0.45 -15.90 46.23
N GLY A 637 -1.31 -14.89 46.02
CA GLY A 637 -2.23 -14.43 47.06
C GLY A 637 -3.30 -15.47 47.39
N LYS A 638 -3.71 -15.55 48.66
CA LYS A 638 -4.84 -16.42 49.06
C LYS A 638 -6.10 -16.03 48.28
N GLY A 639 -6.75 -17.02 47.64
CA GLY A 639 -7.96 -16.80 46.83
C GLY A 639 -7.73 -16.19 45.45
N MET A 640 -6.47 -16.05 45.01
CA MET A 640 -6.12 -15.57 43.66
C MET A 640 -5.61 -16.71 42.77
N GLY A 641 -5.63 -16.51 41.45
CA GLY A 641 -4.96 -17.38 40.49
C GLY A 641 -5.84 -18.13 39.50
N GLY A 642 -7.16 -17.96 39.57
CA GLY A 642 -8.12 -18.63 38.70
C GLY A 642 -8.15 -20.14 38.91
N ASP A 643 -8.62 -20.86 37.88
CA ASP A 643 -8.85 -22.31 37.92
C ASP A 643 -7.57 -23.13 37.71
N TYR A 644 -6.54 -22.54 37.08
CA TYR A 644 -5.32 -23.24 36.62
C TYR A 644 -4.00 -22.58 37.08
N PRO A 645 -3.80 -22.32 38.38
CA PRO A 645 -2.62 -21.60 38.87
C PRO A 645 -1.31 -22.37 38.65
N LYS A 646 -1.26 -23.70 38.81
CA LYS A 646 -0.03 -24.48 38.59
C LYS A 646 0.37 -24.50 37.12
N VAL A 647 -0.58 -24.71 36.20
CA VAL A 647 -0.35 -24.61 34.76
C VAL A 647 0.19 -23.23 34.42
N ARG A 648 -0.39 -22.16 34.97
CA ARG A 648 0.06 -20.78 34.72
C ARG A 648 1.51 -20.56 35.17
N TYR A 649 1.85 -20.96 36.39
CA TYR A 649 3.21 -20.81 36.94
C TYR A 649 4.23 -21.66 36.18
N PHE A 650 3.91 -22.94 35.90
CA PHE A 650 4.76 -23.83 35.12
C PHE A 650 5.06 -23.24 33.74
N CYS A 651 4.00 -22.91 32.98
CA CYS A 651 4.13 -22.33 31.66
C CYS A 651 4.98 -21.05 31.70
N ARG A 652 4.72 -20.15 32.67
CA ARG A 652 5.47 -18.90 32.78
C ARG A 652 6.95 -19.16 33.02
N ILE A 653 7.32 -19.94 34.03
CA ILE A 653 8.72 -20.20 34.37
C ILE A 653 9.42 -20.89 33.19
N ALA A 654 8.81 -21.92 32.63
CA ALA A 654 9.38 -22.69 31.53
C ALA A 654 9.55 -21.87 30.24
N LYS A 655 8.58 -21.02 29.85
CA LYS A 655 8.76 -20.06 28.75
C LYS A 655 9.91 -19.10 29.03
N SER A 656 10.01 -18.62 30.28
CA SER A 656 11.02 -17.63 30.66
C SER A 656 12.45 -18.18 30.60
N LEU A 657 12.64 -19.47 30.91
CA LEU A 657 13.91 -20.16 30.71
C LEU A 657 14.30 -20.18 29.22
N VAL A 658 13.34 -20.47 28.34
CA VAL A 658 13.57 -20.46 26.88
C VAL A 658 13.85 -19.04 26.37
N GLU A 659 13.07 -18.06 26.82
CA GLU A 659 13.23 -16.65 26.49
C GLU A 659 14.64 -16.15 26.83
N ALA A 660 15.12 -16.43 28.05
CA ALA A 660 16.47 -16.06 28.48
C ALA A 660 17.56 -16.62 27.55
N GLU A 661 17.42 -17.85 27.08
CA GLU A 661 18.36 -18.44 26.11
C GLU A 661 18.28 -17.81 24.72
N TYR A 662 17.12 -17.36 24.26
CA TYR A 662 17.03 -16.62 22.98
C TYR A 662 17.66 -15.23 23.08
N TYR A 663 17.47 -14.53 24.19
CA TYR A 663 18.20 -13.28 24.44
C TYR A 663 19.71 -13.50 24.56
N SER A 664 20.14 -14.61 25.17
CA SER A 664 21.55 -15.03 25.15
C SER A 664 22.09 -15.20 23.73
N LYS A 665 21.35 -15.86 22.83
CA LYS A 665 21.72 -15.98 21.41
C LYS A 665 21.79 -14.62 20.71
N LEU A 666 20.81 -13.75 20.97
CA LEU A 666 20.75 -12.40 20.43
C LEU A 666 21.98 -11.59 20.84
N TRP A 667 22.34 -11.60 22.13
CA TRP A 667 23.51 -10.88 22.65
C TRP A 667 24.83 -11.48 22.21
N ALA A 668 24.91 -12.81 22.06
CA ALA A 668 26.05 -13.46 21.43
C ALA A 668 26.27 -12.96 20.00
N THR A 669 25.17 -12.78 19.23
CA THR A 669 25.22 -12.21 17.87
C THR A 669 25.71 -10.76 17.90
N PHE A 670 25.16 -9.92 18.78
CA PHE A 670 25.59 -8.52 18.90
C PHE A 670 27.05 -8.38 19.33
N SER A 671 27.50 -9.22 20.25
CA SER A 671 28.88 -9.23 20.74
C SER A 671 29.85 -9.63 19.61
N ALA A 672 29.51 -10.65 18.83
CA ALA A 672 30.31 -11.12 17.69
C ALA A 672 30.46 -10.07 16.57
N GLU A 673 29.53 -9.12 16.45
CA GLU A 673 29.63 -8.03 15.46
C GLU A 673 30.59 -6.90 15.90
N HIS A 674 31.00 -6.85 17.17
CA HIS A 674 31.89 -5.85 17.79
C HIS A 674 31.48 -4.37 17.62
N LYS A 675 30.30 -4.07 17.07
CA LYS A 675 29.81 -2.72 16.78
C LYS A 675 28.57 -2.39 17.61
N GLU A 676 28.64 -1.28 18.34
CA GLU A 676 27.51 -0.69 19.06
C GLU A 676 26.81 -1.67 20.02
N VAL A 677 27.59 -2.56 20.66
CA VAL A 677 27.08 -3.65 21.51
C VAL A 677 26.14 -3.12 22.60
N GLY A 678 26.54 -2.07 23.32
CA GLY A 678 25.70 -1.47 24.35
C GLY A 678 24.37 -0.91 23.82
N ILE A 679 24.36 -0.29 22.64
CA ILE A 679 23.14 0.23 22.01
C ILE A 679 22.20 -0.93 21.66
N LYS A 680 22.71 -1.98 20.99
CA LYS A 680 21.90 -3.13 20.57
C LYS A 680 21.30 -3.91 21.73
N VAL A 681 22.08 -4.11 22.79
CA VAL A 681 21.61 -4.79 24.01
C VAL A 681 20.49 -3.98 24.66
N ILE A 682 20.69 -2.67 24.84
CA ILE A 682 19.66 -1.82 25.44
C ILE A 682 18.40 -1.73 24.55
N ASN A 683 18.55 -1.66 23.23
CA ASN A 683 17.42 -1.72 22.30
C ASN A 683 16.63 -3.02 22.48
N SER A 684 17.31 -4.17 22.60
CA SER A 684 16.64 -5.46 22.81
C SER A 684 15.89 -5.59 24.14
N ILE A 685 16.22 -4.76 25.12
CA ILE A 685 15.62 -4.77 26.44
C ILE A 685 14.48 -3.74 26.51
N LYS A 686 14.68 -2.53 26.00
CA LYS A 686 13.73 -1.42 26.19
C LYS A 686 12.37 -1.61 25.54
N GLY A 687 12.24 -2.48 24.54
CA GLY A 687 10.93 -2.85 24.01
C GLY A 687 10.26 -1.72 23.22
N HIS A 688 10.25 -1.79 21.89
CA HIS A 688 9.39 -0.95 21.04
C HIS A 688 8.18 -1.77 20.55
N TYR A 689 7.16 -1.90 21.40
CA TYR A 689 5.97 -2.70 21.08
C TYR A 689 5.10 -2.00 20.03
N GLY A 690 5.11 -2.52 18.81
CA GLY A 690 4.22 -2.11 17.73
C GLY A 690 2.85 -2.78 17.82
N LYS A 691 1.77 -2.08 17.44
CA LYS A 691 0.41 -2.63 17.35
C LYS A 691 0.20 -3.64 16.20
N ASN A 692 1.20 -3.81 15.34
CA ASN A 692 1.07 -4.61 14.12
C ASN A 692 1.19 -6.12 14.41
N ILE A 693 0.23 -6.92 13.92
CA ILE A 693 0.15 -8.37 14.16
C ILE A 693 1.27 -9.17 13.47
N PHE A 694 1.98 -8.57 12.51
CA PHE A 694 3.15 -9.14 11.84
C PHE A 694 4.45 -8.44 12.25
N SER A 695 4.48 -7.78 13.41
CA SER A 695 5.69 -7.14 13.93
C SER A 695 6.79 -8.17 14.18
N ALA A 696 8.04 -7.73 14.04
CA ALA A 696 9.19 -8.57 14.39
C ALA A 696 9.14 -9.07 15.85
N HIS A 697 8.59 -8.25 16.76
CA HIS A 697 8.34 -8.65 18.15
C HIS A 697 7.40 -9.87 18.27
N HIS A 698 6.22 -9.83 17.63
CA HIS A 698 5.25 -10.93 17.73
C HIS A 698 5.79 -12.25 17.14
N ILE A 699 6.52 -12.16 16.03
CA ILE A 699 7.14 -13.35 15.43
C ILE A 699 8.30 -13.87 16.30
N PHE A 700 9.08 -12.99 16.93
CA PHE A 700 10.11 -13.38 17.91
C PHE A 700 9.52 -14.10 19.13
N GLU A 701 8.44 -13.55 19.72
CA GLU A 701 7.72 -14.19 20.80
C GLU A 701 7.18 -15.58 20.39
N ASN A 702 6.68 -15.70 19.15
CA ASN A 702 6.22 -16.99 18.65
C ASN A 702 7.36 -18.01 18.49
N ILE A 703 8.57 -17.59 18.09
CA ILE A 703 9.76 -18.47 18.05
C ILE A 703 10.04 -19.05 19.45
N ILE A 704 9.95 -18.21 20.49
CA ILE A 704 10.12 -18.62 21.89
C ILE A 704 9.04 -19.65 22.28
N HIS A 705 7.77 -19.39 21.98
CA HIS A 705 6.67 -20.32 22.25
C HIS A 705 6.86 -21.67 21.55
N ARG A 706 7.32 -21.68 20.29
CA ARG A 706 7.61 -22.92 19.55
C ARG A 706 8.72 -23.73 20.20
N GLU A 707 9.80 -23.09 20.63
CA GLU A 707 10.86 -23.80 21.35
C GLU A 707 10.39 -24.28 22.72
N PHE A 708 9.60 -23.50 23.45
CA PHE A 708 8.96 -23.92 24.70
C PHE A 708 8.17 -25.22 24.52
N VAL A 709 7.33 -25.30 23.49
CA VAL A 709 6.54 -26.52 23.17
C VAL A 709 7.46 -27.72 22.88
N LYS A 710 8.54 -27.52 22.10
CA LYS A 710 9.53 -28.59 21.86
C LYS A 710 10.18 -29.09 23.16
N ARG A 711 10.40 -28.20 24.14
CA ARG A 711 10.99 -28.57 25.44
C ARG A 711 10.00 -29.29 26.34
N VAL A 712 8.72 -28.92 26.29
CA VAL A 712 7.65 -29.63 27.00
C VAL A 712 7.51 -31.06 26.45
N GLU A 713 7.63 -31.26 25.14
CA GLU A 713 7.67 -32.61 24.54
C GLU A 713 8.87 -33.42 25.05
N ARG A 714 10.06 -32.80 25.16
CA ARG A 714 11.24 -33.45 25.77
C ARG A 714 10.98 -33.81 27.24
N LEU A 715 10.39 -32.91 28.01
CA LEU A 715 10.01 -33.17 29.40
C LEU A 715 9.02 -34.34 29.51
N ALA A 716 8.02 -34.41 28.63
CA ALA A 716 7.09 -35.53 28.59
C ALA A 716 7.82 -36.87 28.35
N GLY A 717 8.79 -36.89 27.43
CA GLY A 717 9.63 -38.06 27.19
C GLY A 717 10.54 -38.44 28.37
N LEU A 718 10.97 -37.49 29.19
CA LEU A 718 11.71 -37.76 30.43
C LEU A 718 10.79 -38.35 31.51
N LEU A 719 9.64 -37.72 31.76
CA LEU A 719 8.68 -38.18 32.76
C LEU A 719 8.10 -39.56 32.44
N GLN A 720 7.91 -39.89 31.17
CA GLN A 720 7.50 -41.23 30.74
C GLN A 720 8.48 -42.31 31.23
N ARG A 721 9.78 -42.00 31.28
CA ARG A 721 10.83 -42.94 31.73
C ARG A 721 10.92 -43.02 33.25
N GLU A 722 10.61 -41.94 33.96
CA GLU A 722 10.73 -41.83 35.42
C GLU A 722 9.48 -42.32 36.17
N ASP A 723 8.29 -41.85 35.76
CA ASP A 723 7.07 -41.90 36.57
C ASP A 723 5.86 -42.58 35.86
N GLY A 724 6.05 -43.11 34.64
CA GLY A 724 5.01 -43.80 33.85
C GLY A 724 4.26 -42.93 32.83
N GLU A 725 3.31 -43.52 32.08
CA GLU A 725 2.67 -42.90 30.89
C GLU A 725 1.70 -41.74 31.22
N ASP A 726 1.13 -41.73 32.42
CA ASP A 726 -0.06 -40.92 32.75
C ASP A 726 0.18 -39.40 32.60
N CYS A 727 1.17 -38.81 33.31
CA CYS A 727 1.47 -37.38 33.18
C CYS A 727 2.09 -37.03 31.81
N ALA A 728 2.90 -37.94 31.24
CA ALA A 728 3.51 -37.73 29.93
C ALA A 728 2.44 -37.56 28.84
N SER A 729 1.34 -38.31 28.91
CA SER A 729 0.22 -38.17 27.97
C SER A 729 -0.41 -36.78 28.03
N PHE A 730 -0.68 -36.23 29.22
CA PHE A 730 -1.28 -34.89 29.34
C PHE A 730 -0.36 -33.78 28.81
N LEU A 731 0.95 -33.89 29.01
CA LEU A 731 1.91 -32.96 28.43
C LEU A 731 1.97 -33.05 26.90
N ARG A 732 1.86 -34.26 26.33
CA ARG A 732 1.75 -34.44 24.87
C ARG A 732 0.45 -33.87 24.31
N THR A 733 -0.67 -34.06 24.99
CA THR A 733 -1.95 -33.42 24.61
C THR A 733 -1.81 -31.90 24.66
N MET A 734 -1.18 -31.34 25.70
CA MET A 734 -0.85 -29.90 25.77
C MET A 734 -0.02 -29.44 24.56
N VAL A 735 1.01 -30.20 24.18
CA VAL A 735 1.88 -29.90 23.03
C VAL A 735 1.08 -29.93 21.71
N ARG A 736 0.24 -30.95 21.51
CA ARG A 736 -0.57 -31.12 20.29
C ARG A 736 -1.62 -30.03 20.11
N GLY A 737 -2.18 -29.51 21.21
CA GLY A 737 -3.14 -28.40 21.19
C GLY A 737 -2.49 -27.00 21.10
N TYR A 738 -1.18 -26.87 21.31
CA TYR A 738 -0.54 -25.56 21.43
C TYR A 738 -0.45 -24.83 20.09
N GLY A 739 -0.92 -23.59 20.04
CA GLY A 739 -1.04 -22.77 18.82
C GLY A 739 -2.21 -23.17 17.92
N LEU A 740 -2.99 -24.19 18.28
CA LEU A 740 -4.11 -24.69 17.50
C LEU A 740 -5.40 -23.97 17.89
N SER A 741 -6.20 -23.61 16.90
CA SER A 741 -7.54 -23.06 17.12
C SER A 741 -8.44 -23.24 15.90
N ALA A 742 -9.74 -23.21 16.12
CA ALA A 742 -10.74 -23.18 15.07
C ALA A 742 -12.04 -22.52 15.55
N THR A 743 -12.74 -21.87 14.61
CA THR A 743 -14.14 -21.47 14.79
C THR A 743 -15.05 -22.65 14.48
N LEU A 744 -15.94 -23.01 15.40
CA LEU A 744 -16.90 -24.11 15.28
C LEU A 744 -18.15 -23.67 14.49
N LYS A 745 -19.03 -24.62 14.15
CA LYS A 745 -20.19 -24.37 13.26
C LYS A 745 -21.20 -23.36 13.80
N ASP A 746 -21.25 -23.18 15.12
CA ASP A 746 -22.10 -22.22 15.83
C ASP A 746 -21.46 -20.83 15.97
N GLY A 747 -20.25 -20.62 15.44
CA GLY A 747 -19.48 -19.38 15.61
C GLY A 747 -18.58 -19.35 16.85
N THR A 748 -18.59 -20.40 17.68
CA THR A 748 -17.74 -20.47 18.86
C THR A 748 -16.27 -20.60 18.45
N PHE A 749 -15.43 -19.65 18.85
CA PHE A 749 -13.99 -19.71 18.61
C PHE A 749 -13.28 -20.50 19.71
N MET A 750 -12.68 -21.63 19.38
CA MET A 750 -12.05 -22.54 20.34
C MET A 750 -10.52 -22.51 20.24
N PRO A 751 -9.81 -21.82 21.16
CA PRO A 751 -8.36 -21.93 21.29
C PRO A 751 -7.98 -23.20 22.06
N CYS A 752 -6.90 -23.87 21.65
CA CYS A 752 -6.42 -25.10 22.28
C CYS A 752 -5.08 -24.94 23.03
N SER A 753 -4.51 -23.73 23.13
CA SER A 753 -3.30 -23.51 23.93
C SER A 753 -3.62 -23.37 25.41
N VAL A 754 -3.04 -24.22 26.24
CA VAL A 754 -3.21 -24.13 27.70
C VAL A 754 -2.71 -22.80 28.29
N TRP A 755 -1.73 -22.16 27.63
CA TRP A 755 -1.23 -20.83 28.01
C TRP A 755 -2.34 -19.78 27.95
N THR A 756 -3.14 -19.81 26.88
CA THR A 756 -4.24 -18.88 26.63
C THR A 756 -5.31 -19.02 27.72
N TRP A 757 -5.74 -20.26 28.01
CA TRP A 757 -6.73 -20.56 29.06
C TRP A 757 -6.24 -20.21 30.46
N ALA A 758 -5.03 -20.63 30.82
CA ALA A 758 -4.46 -20.35 32.13
C ALA A 758 -4.24 -18.84 32.34
N SER A 759 -3.84 -18.10 31.30
CA SER A 759 -3.65 -16.65 31.39
C SER A 759 -4.98 -15.89 31.50
N TYR A 760 -6.01 -16.32 30.75
CA TYR A 760 -7.35 -15.74 30.81
C TYR A 760 -7.99 -15.95 32.19
N SER A 761 -7.99 -17.19 32.69
CA SER A 761 -8.51 -17.54 34.02
C SER A 761 -7.76 -16.82 35.14
N PHE A 762 -6.43 -16.70 35.04
CA PHE A 762 -5.63 -15.99 36.04
C PHE A 762 -5.98 -14.49 36.16
N LYS A 763 -6.45 -13.86 35.07
CA LYS A 763 -6.95 -12.47 35.07
C LYS A 763 -8.43 -12.34 35.46
N GLY A 764 -9.05 -13.41 35.95
CA GLY A 764 -10.46 -13.45 36.36
C GLY A 764 -11.44 -13.70 35.21
N GLY A 765 -10.95 -14.14 34.05
CA GLY A 765 -11.80 -14.49 32.92
C GLY A 765 -12.55 -15.80 33.15
N GLU A 766 -13.85 -15.79 32.88
CA GLU A 766 -14.71 -16.98 32.88
C GLU A 766 -15.10 -17.37 31.46
N GLY A 767 -15.38 -18.65 31.23
CA GLY A 767 -15.78 -19.16 29.92
C GLY A 767 -14.59 -19.43 28.98
N ILE A 768 -14.81 -19.18 27.70
CA ILE A 768 -13.81 -19.36 26.63
C ILE A 768 -12.97 -18.07 26.53
N PRO A 769 -11.64 -18.16 26.31
CA PRO A 769 -10.79 -16.98 26.19
C PRO A 769 -11.23 -16.02 25.08
N THR A 770 -11.25 -14.72 25.41
CA THR A 770 -11.63 -13.66 24.46
C THR A 770 -10.49 -13.28 23.51
N PRO A 771 -10.77 -12.62 22.36
CA PRO A 771 -9.75 -12.28 21.36
C PRO A 771 -8.49 -11.58 21.86
N LEU A 772 -8.58 -10.78 22.92
CA LEU A 772 -7.44 -10.09 23.53
C LEU A 772 -6.39 -11.05 24.11
N PHE A 773 -6.74 -12.31 24.39
CA PHE A 773 -5.84 -13.31 24.97
C PHE A 773 -5.23 -14.24 23.92
N LEU A 774 -5.67 -14.18 22.66
CA LEU A 774 -5.34 -15.14 21.59
C LEU A 774 -4.00 -14.88 20.87
N HIS A 775 -3.05 -14.20 21.52
CA HIS A 775 -1.75 -13.89 20.93
C HIS A 775 -0.98 -15.15 20.52
N VAL A 776 -1.08 -16.24 21.29
CA VAL A 776 -0.41 -17.51 20.96
C VAL A 776 -0.93 -18.05 19.63
N GLU A 777 -2.25 -18.24 19.51
CA GLU A 777 -2.89 -18.76 18.30
C GLU A 777 -2.66 -17.83 17.09
N ARG A 778 -2.83 -16.53 17.29
CA ARG A 778 -2.63 -15.50 16.26
C ARG A 778 -1.21 -15.53 15.71
N ASP A 779 -0.22 -15.43 16.59
CA ASP A 779 1.18 -15.29 16.19
C ASP A 779 1.70 -16.61 15.61
N TRP A 780 1.15 -17.74 16.03
CA TRP A 780 1.47 -19.05 15.47
C TRP A 780 1.04 -19.18 14.01
N PHE A 781 -0.21 -18.83 13.71
CA PHE A 781 -0.73 -18.82 12.35
C PHE A 781 -0.02 -17.79 11.47
N ASN A 782 0.18 -16.57 11.99
CA ASN A 782 0.85 -15.49 11.27
C ASN A 782 2.30 -15.85 10.91
N HIS A 783 3.01 -16.52 11.83
CA HIS A 783 4.36 -16.99 11.57
C HIS A 783 4.40 -18.08 10.50
N ASP A 784 3.53 -19.09 10.59
CA ASP A 784 3.40 -20.11 9.53
C ASP A 784 3.10 -19.46 8.17
N PHE A 785 2.22 -18.45 8.14
CA PHE A 785 1.88 -17.72 6.93
C PHE A 785 3.07 -16.98 6.32
N ILE A 786 3.81 -16.20 7.10
CA ILE A 786 5.02 -15.51 6.60
C ILE A 786 6.06 -16.51 6.11
N GLU A 787 6.32 -17.59 6.85
CA GLU A 787 7.29 -18.61 6.44
C GLU A 787 6.92 -19.25 5.10
N GLU A 788 5.66 -19.65 4.91
CA GLU A 788 5.21 -20.25 3.65
C GLU A 788 5.32 -19.27 2.48
N VAL A 789 4.90 -18.00 2.65
CA VAL A 789 5.03 -16.97 1.61
C VAL A 789 6.51 -16.73 1.28
N TYR A 790 7.35 -16.54 2.29
CA TYR A 790 8.77 -16.26 2.12
C TYR A 790 9.50 -17.41 1.42
N ARG A 791 9.16 -18.65 1.77
CA ARG A 791 9.64 -19.87 1.12
C ARG A 791 9.17 -19.96 -0.33
N GLU A 792 7.89 -19.69 -0.60
CA GLU A 792 7.37 -19.70 -1.97
C GLU A 792 8.00 -18.62 -2.85
N LEU A 793 8.39 -17.47 -2.30
CA LEU A 793 9.16 -16.45 -3.02
C LEU A 793 10.59 -16.91 -3.38
N GLY A 794 11.03 -18.06 -2.85
CA GLY A 794 12.34 -18.67 -3.13
C GLY A 794 13.42 -18.29 -2.13
N ASN A 795 13.04 -17.76 -0.96
CA ASN A 795 13.98 -17.36 0.09
C ASN A 795 14.15 -18.45 1.16
N ASP A 796 15.23 -18.37 1.94
CA ASP A 796 15.49 -19.28 3.05
C ASP A 796 14.82 -18.78 4.33
N VAL A 797 13.93 -19.59 4.91
CA VAL A 797 13.19 -19.23 6.14
C VAL A 797 14.12 -18.96 7.34
N ARG A 798 15.35 -19.51 7.34
CA ARG A 798 16.36 -19.23 8.38
C ARG A 798 16.81 -17.77 8.41
N ASP A 799 16.53 -17.02 7.35
CA ASP A 799 16.89 -15.61 7.24
C ASP A 799 15.92 -14.72 8.04
N ILE A 800 14.72 -15.21 8.33
CA ILE A 800 13.69 -14.49 9.10
C ILE A 800 14.21 -14.19 10.51
N GLU A 801 14.76 -15.19 11.21
CA GLU A 801 15.34 -15.01 12.55
C GLU A 801 16.48 -13.98 12.53
N ARG A 802 17.39 -14.07 11.55
CA ARG A 802 18.50 -13.11 11.42
C ARG A 802 18.01 -11.69 11.18
N LYS A 803 16.98 -11.53 10.35
CA LYS A 803 16.35 -10.22 10.09
C LYS A 803 15.69 -9.67 11.35
N ILE A 804 14.95 -10.49 12.09
CA ILE A 804 14.35 -10.13 13.38
C ILE A 804 15.41 -9.68 14.38
N PHE A 805 16.51 -10.43 14.51
CA PHE A 805 17.61 -10.08 15.44
C PHE A 805 18.23 -8.73 15.09
N ASN A 806 18.43 -8.46 13.80
CA ASN A 806 18.90 -7.16 13.33
C ASN A 806 17.90 -6.04 13.65
N LEU A 807 16.60 -6.24 13.38
CA LEU A 807 15.57 -5.26 13.69
C LEU A 807 15.49 -4.94 15.18
N ILE A 808 15.53 -5.96 16.05
CA ILE A 808 15.58 -5.77 17.51
C ILE A 808 16.84 -4.99 17.91
N GLY A 809 18.01 -5.35 17.36
CA GLY A 809 19.27 -4.62 17.63
C GLY A 809 19.22 -3.15 17.23
N LEU A 810 18.46 -2.81 16.18
CA LEU A 810 18.22 -1.43 15.73
C LEU A 810 17.10 -0.70 16.49
N GLY A 811 16.43 -1.35 17.45
CA GLY A 811 15.26 -0.79 18.15
C GLY A 811 14.02 -0.68 17.23
N ARG A 812 13.92 -1.55 16.24
CA ARG A 812 12.89 -1.55 15.19
C ARG A 812 11.98 -2.78 15.25
N GLU A 813 11.83 -3.41 16.40
CA GLU A 813 10.98 -4.62 16.53
C GLU A 813 9.48 -4.40 16.27
N ALA A 814 9.01 -3.14 16.29
CA ALA A 814 7.66 -2.77 15.87
C ALA A 814 7.43 -2.90 14.34
N GLN A 815 8.49 -3.03 13.54
CA GLN A 815 8.38 -3.07 12.08
C GLN A 815 7.61 -4.30 11.58
N ASP A 816 6.76 -4.07 10.58
CA ASP A 816 5.97 -5.09 9.93
C ASP A 816 6.84 -5.95 9.00
N LEU A 817 6.94 -7.23 9.32
CA LEU A 817 7.74 -8.16 8.52
C LEU A 817 7.18 -8.40 7.12
N ARG A 818 5.91 -8.08 6.83
CA ARG A 818 5.39 -8.14 5.45
C ARG A 818 6.07 -7.11 4.56
N GLN A 819 6.32 -5.91 5.08
CA GLN A 819 7.05 -4.89 4.34
C GLN A 819 8.52 -5.28 4.18
N GLU A 820 9.15 -5.69 5.28
CA GLU A 820 10.58 -5.97 5.32
C GLU A 820 10.99 -7.25 4.57
N LEU A 821 10.14 -8.28 4.56
CA LEU A 821 10.43 -9.57 3.92
C LEU A 821 9.76 -9.73 2.56
N LEU A 822 8.56 -9.16 2.37
CA LEU A 822 7.71 -9.42 1.20
C LEU A 822 7.57 -8.20 0.27
N GLY A 823 8.06 -7.02 0.67
CA GLY A 823 7.88 -5.79 -0.10
C GLY A 823 6.42 -5.32 -0.18
N ALA A 824 5.55 -5.84 0.69
CA ALA A 824 4.14 -5.48 0.74
C ALA A 824 3.95 -4.25 1.63
N VAL A 825 3.47 -3.14 1.08
CA VAL A 825 3.10 -1.95 1.85
C VAL A 825 1.75 -2.20 2.52
N PRO A 826 1.57 -1.96 3.83
CA PRO A 826 0.31 -2.20 4.51
C PRO A 826 -0.78 -1.20 4.06
N TYR A 827 -1.84 -1.70 3.41
CA TYR A 827 -3.01 -0.93 2.95
C TYR A 827 -4.04 -0.71 4.07
N GLN A 828 -3.62 -0.18 5.22
CA GLN A 828 -4.49 -0.08 6.41
C GLN A 828 -5.76 0.75 6.19
N GLU A 829 -5.79 1.64 5.19
CA GLU A 829 -6.96 2.50 4.90
C GLU A 829 -8.09 1.78 4.15
N GLU A 830 -7.85 0.56 3.64
CA GLU A 830 -8.79 -0.20 2.79
C GLU A 830 -9.59 -1.26 3.56
N VAL A 831 -9.47 -1.37 4.88
CA VAL A 831 -10.21 -2.34 5.70
C VAL A 831 -10.92 -1.67 6.88
N VAL A 832 -12.21 -1.94 7.04
CA VAL A 832 -12.95 -1.56 8.25
C VAL A 832 -12.82 -2.67 9.29
N ILE A 833 -12.06 -2.41 10.36
CA ILE A 833 -11.96 -3.33 11.48
C ILE A 833 -13.30 -3.35 12.21
N GLN A 834 -13.89 -4.53 12.32
CA GLN A 834 -15.19 -4.73 12.96
C GLN A 834 -15.00 -5.13 14.43
N ASP A 835 -15.84 -4.60 15.32
CA ASP A 835 -15.96 -5.11 16.68
C ASP A 835 -16.73 -6.45 16.62
N ILE A 836 -16.05 -7.55 16.95
CA ILE A 836 -16.67 -8.88 16.94
C ILE A 836 -17.04 -9.31 18.35
N GLU A 837 -18.33 -9.63 18.51
CA GLU A 837 -18.88 -10.24 19.72
C GLU A 837 -19.51 -11.60 19.37
N PRO A 838 -19.67 -12.51 20.35
CA PRO A 838 -20.45 -13.73 20.15
C PRO A 838 -21.88 -13.35 19.75
N TRP A 839 -22.23 -13.60 18.49
CA TRP A 839 -23.56 -13.30 17.98
C TRP A 839 -24.51 -14.47 18.27
N PRO A 840 -25.75 -14.21 18.73
CA PRO A 840 -26.76 -15.25 18.83
C PRO A 840 -27.16 -15.76 17.44
N PRO A 841 -27.65 -17.00 17.29
CA PRO A 841 -28.13 -17.51 16.02
C PRO A 841 -29.37 -16.75 15.52
N ALA A 842 -29.46 -16.54 14.21
CA ALA A 842 -30.66 -16.06 13.53
C ALA A 842 -31.68 -17.20 13.37
N GLY A 843 -32.95 -16.84 13.27
CA GLY A 843 -34.00 -17.73 12.80
C GLY A 843 -33.79 -18.17 11.34
N VAL A 844 -34.44 -19.27 10.95
CA VAL A 844 -34.33 -19.86 9.61
C VAL A 844 -35.47 -19.37 8.72
N LEU A 845 -35.17 -19.09 7.46
CA LEU A 845 -36.17 -18.75 6.45
C LEU A 845 -37.06 -19.96 6.16
N LYS A 846 -38.38 -19.74 6.13
CA LYS A 846 -39.39 -20.75 5.85
C LYS A 846 -39.66 -20.81 4.35
N ARG A 847 -39.35 -21.94 3.72
CA ARG A 847 -39.68 -22.19 2.31
C ARG A 847 -41.18 -22.08 2.09
N TYR A 848 -41.59 -21.38 1.04
CA TYR A 848 -43.01 -21.25 0.71
C TYR A 848 -43.61 -22.61 0.28
N LYS A 849 -42.90 -23.32 -0.60
CA LYS A 849 -43.19 -24.70 -1.03
C LYS A 849 -41.89 -25.37 -1.50
N PHE A 850 -41.90 -26.69 -1.71
CA PHE A 850 -40.71 -27.43 -2.11
C PHE A 850 -40.43 -27.36 -3.62
N GLU A 851 -41.46 -27.16 -4.43
CA GLU A 851 -41.33 -27.01 -5.88
C GLU A 851 -40.89 -25.59 -6.26
N PRO A 852 -40.11 -25.43 -7.33
CA PRO A 852 -39.76 -24.12 -7.85
C PRO A 852 -41.00 -23.27 -8.23
N ILE A 853 -40.86 -21.95 -8.05
CA ILE A 853 -41.80 -20.94 -8.54
C ILE A 853 -41.57 -20.70 -10.03
N LEU A 854 -40.30 -20.70 -10.47
CA LEU A 854 -39.94 -20.63 -11.88
C LEU A 854 -39.02 -21.79 -12.24
N SER A 855 -39.40 -22.50 -13.31
CA SER A 855 -38.59 -23.50 -14.00
C SER A 855 -38.34 -23.08 -15.46
N PRO A 856 -37.31 -23.63 -16.13
CA PRO A 856 -37.05 -23.38 -17.55
C PRO A 856 -38.25 -23.76 -18.43
N ILE A 857 -38.55 -22.94 -19.43
CA ILE A 857 -39.59 -23.21 -20.44
C ILE A 857 -38.88 -23.66 -21.72
N LYS A 858 -39.07 -24.91 -22.13
CA LYS A 858 -38.29 -25.54 -23.21
C LYS A 858 -38.51 -24.86 -24.57
N GLU A 859 -39.68 -24.28 -24.77
CA GLU A 859 -40.10 -23.60 -25.99
C GLU A 859 -39.46 -22.21 -26.13
N HIS A 860 -39.00 -21.60 -25.04
CA HIS A 860 -38.37 -20.29 -25.06
C HIS A 860 -36.85 -20.43 -25.24
N TRP A 861 -36.36 -20.15 -26.44
CA TRP A 861 -34.96 -20.36 -26.84
C TRP A 861 -33.90 -19.77 -25.89
N TRP A 862 -34.24 -18.70 -25.18
CA TRP A 862 -33.36 -17.92 -24.31
C TRP A 862 -33.38 -18.33 -22.83
N GLU A 863 -34.33 -19.16 -22.41
CA GLU A 863 -34.51 -19.63 -21.03
C GLU A 863 -34.77 -21.13 -20.91
N ASN A 864 -34.58 -21.87 -22.01
CA ASN A 864 -34.88 -23.30 -22.11
C ASN A 864 -33.92 -24.20 -21.32
N ARG A 865 -32.77 -23.68 -20.89
CA ARG A 865 -31.78 -24.43 -20.13
C ARG A 865 -31.94 -24.20 -18.64
N TYR A 866 -31.76 -22.96 -18.16
CA TYR A 866 -31.83 -22.62 -16.73
C TYR A 866 -32.53 -21.27 -16.49
N VAL A 867 -33.19 -21.14 -15.33
CA VAL A 867 -33.64 -19.85 -14.78
C VAL A 867 -33.22 -19.74 -13.34
N LEU A 868 -32.49 -18.70 -13.00
CA LEU A 868 -31.80 -18.57 -11.72
C LEU A 868 -31.69 -17.10 -11.30
N ASN A 869 -31.24 -16.89 -10.06
CA ASN A 869 -30.74 -15.63 -9.51
C ASN A 869 -31.55 -14.39 -9.92
N ALA A 870 -32.59 -14.08 -9.16
CA ALA A 870 -33.52 -13.02 -9.51
C ALA A 870 -33.46 -11.81 -8.59
N ALA A 871 -33.43 -10.62 -9.20
CA ALA A 871 -33.80 -9.37 -8.55
C ALA A 871 -35.32 -9.33 -8.33
N ALA A 872 -35.76 -8.60 -7.32
CA ALA A 872 -37.18 -8.40 -7.07
C ALA A 872 -37.47 -7.01 -6.51
N PHE A 873 -38.58 -6.40 -6.90
CA PHE A 873 -39.13 -5.20 -6.25
C PHE A 873 -40.66 -5.29 -6.15
N ARG A 874 -41.23 -4.69 -5.10
CA ARG A 874 -42.68 -4.62 -4.88
C ARG A 874 -43.20 -3.23 -5.26
N ARG A 875 -44.40 -3.19 -5.85
CA ARG A 875 -45.18 -1.96 -6.05
C ARG A 875 -46.66 -2.30 -5.86
N GLY A 876 -47.23 -1.83 -4.75
CA GLY A 876 -48.56 -2.24 -4.32
C GLY A 876 -48.65 -3.75 -4.09
N GLU A 877 -49.65 -4.38 -4.68
CA GLU A 877 -49.90 -5.83 -4.51
C GLU A 877 -48.99 -6.72 -5.37
N LYS A 878 -48.30 -6.15 -6.36
CA LYS A 878 -47.48 -6.90 -7.31
C LYS A 878 -46.00 -6.91 -6.92
N VAL A 879 -45.35 -8.05 -7.16
CA VAL A 879 -43.89 -8.19 -7.12
C VAL A 879 -43.37 -8.50 -8.51
N TYR A 880 -42.39 -7.72 -8.96
CA TYR A 880 -41.73 -7.86 -10.24
C TYR A 880 -40.41 -8.58 -10.02
N ILE A 881 -40.25 -9.76 -10.64
CA ILE A 881 -39.09 -10.63 -10.54
C ILE A 881 -38.30 -10.53 -11.85
N LEU A 882 -37.12 -9.92 -11.77
CA LEU A 882 -36.17 -9.82 -12.88
C LEU A 882 -35.15 -10.95 -12.73
N TYR A 883 -35.36 -12.03 -13.47
CA TYR A 883 -34.57 -13.26 -13.30
C TYR A 883 -33.52 -13.43 -14.38
N ARG A 884 -32.37 -14.00 -14.01
CA ARG A 884 -31.38 -14.48 -14.98
C ARG A 884 -31.93 -15.74 -15.66
N ALA A 885 -31.86 -15.76 -16.98
CA ALA A 885 -32.16 -16.91 -17.81
C ALA A 885 -30.94 -17.27 -18.64
N TYR A 886 -30.74 -18.57 -18.85
CA TYR A 886 -29.66 -19.10 -19.65
C TYR A 886 -30.24 -20.06 -20.69
N GLY A 887 -29.92 -19.80 -21.95
CA GLY A 887 -30.35 -20.63 -23.08
C GLY A 887 -29.33 -21.71 -23.43
N HIS A 888 -29.74 -22.64 -24.30
CA HIS A 888 -28.82 -23.58 -24.94
C HIS A 888 -27.79 -22.90 -25.86
N ASP A 889 -28.02 -21.62 -26.20
CA ASP A 889 -27.07 -20.77 -26.93
C ASP A 889 -25.92 -20.25 -26.05
N GLU A 890 -25.91 -20.62 -24.76
CA GLU A 890 -24.85 -20.30 -23.80
C GLU A 890 -24.71 -18.80 -23.49
N VAL A 891 -25.84 -18.07 -23.49
CA VAL A 891 -25.88 -16.64 -23.19
C VAL A 891 -26.91 -16.34 -22.10
N SER A 892 -26.46 -15.63 -21.05
CA SER A 892 -27.36 -15.16 -19.99
C SER A 892 -28.11 -13.88 -20.38
N ARG A 893 -29.42 -13.83 -20.07
CA ARG A 893 -30.32 -12.68 -20.32
C ARG A 893 -31.23 -12.44 -19.12
N ILE A 894 -31.90 -11.28 -19.06
CA ILE A 894 -32.85 -10.98 -17.99
C ILE A 894 -34.29 -11.12 -18.50
N GLY A 895 -35.06 -11.96 -17.82
CA GLY A 895 -36.50 -12.13 -18.01
C GLY A 895 -37.33 -11.37 -16.98
N LEU A 896 -38.65 -11.30 -17.20
CA LEU A 896 -39.59 -10.71 -16.26
C LEU A 896 -40.75 -11.67 -15.94
N ALA A 897 -40.96 -11.90 -14.65
CA ALA A 897 -42.17 -12.50 -14.11
C ALA A 897 -42.83 -11.55 -13.10
N ILE A 898 -44.16 -11.50 -13.09
CA ILE A 898 -44.97 -10.70 -12.17
C ILE A 898 -45.73 -11.67 -11.27
N THR A 899 -45.69 -11.42 -9.96
CA THR A 899 -46.32 -12.28 -8.95
C THR A 899 -47.16 -11.45 -7.98
N ASP A 900 -48.02 -12.11 -7.19
CA ASP A 900 -48.66 -11.53 -5.99
C ASP A 900 -47.74 -11.58 -4.74
N GLY A 901 -46.50 -12.07 -4.93
CA GLY A 901 -45.57 -12.46 -3.89
C GLY A 901 -45.15 -13.93 -4.05
N PHE A 902 -46.09 -14.81 -4.39
CA PHE A 902 -45.82 -16.26 -4.42
C PHE A 902 -46.30 -16.94 -5.71
N ASN A 903 -47.46 -16.54 -6.24
CA ASN A 903 -48.04 -17.09 -7.45
C ASN A 903 -47.66 -16.22 -8.64
N VAL A 904 -47.23 -16.87 -9.74
CA VAL A 904 -46.92 -16.18 -10.99
C VAL A 904 -48.22 -15.76 -11.67
N ILE A 905 -48.46 -14.46 -11.73
CA ILE A 905 -49.58 -13.83 -12.43
C ILE A 905 -49.27 -13.77 -13.93
N GLU A 906 -48.03 -13.43 -14.28
CA GLU A 906 -47.59 -13.26 -15.66
C GLU A 906 -46.10 -13.57 -15.80
N ARG A 907 -45.69 -14.13 -16.94
CA ARG A 907 -44.29 -14.31 -17.34
C ARG A 907 -44.14 -13.96 -18.81
N LEU A 908 -43.20 -13.08 -19.14
CA LEU A 908 -43.04 -12.61 -20.52
C LEU A 908 -42.37 -13.66 -21.41
N LYS A 909 -42.79 -13.72 -22.69
CA LYS A 909 -42.23 -14.66 -23.68
C LYS A 909 -40.82 -14.29 -24.17
N ASN A 910 -40.48 -13.00 -24.11
CA ASN A 910 -39.22 -12.45 -24.57
C ASN A 910 -38.44 -11.85 -23.39
N PRO A 911 -37.09 -11.85 -23.44
CA PRO A 911 -36.27 -11.21 -22.42
C PRO A 911 -36.49 -9.70 -22.43
N ILE A 912 -36.37 -9.07 -21.26
CA ILE A 912 -36.47 -7.61 -21.09
C ILE A 912 -35.11 -6.91 -21.19
N PHE A 913 -34.01 -7.66 -21.10
CA PHE A 913 -32.64 -7.14 -21.22
C PHE A 913 -31.73 -8.22 -21.84
N ILE A 914 -31.03 -7.85 -22.92
CA ILE A 914 -30.15 -8.74 -23.68
C ILE A 914 -28.77 -8.10 -23.88
N PRO A 915 -27.69 -8.89 -24.05
CA PRO A 915 -26.36 -8.36 -24.38
C PRO A 915 -26.32 -7.41 -25.58
N GLN A 916 -25.59 -6.30 -25.46
CA GLN A 916 -25.32 -5.36 -26.56
C GLN A 916 -23.86 -4.88 -26.63
N THR A 917 -23.08 -5.01 -25.55
CA THR A 917 -21.67 -4.60 -25.53
C THR A 917 -20.72 -5.79 -25.63
N LYS A 918 -19.45 -5.54 -25.92
CA LYS A 918 -18.42 -6.59 -26.00
C LYS A 918 -18.22 -7.29 -24.65
N GLU A 919 -18.41 -6.57 -23.55
CA GLU A 919 -18.29 -7.07 -22.19
C GLU A 919 -19.45 -7.99 -21.77
N GLU A 920 -20.55 -7.99 -22.53
CA GLU A 920 -21.77 -8.75 -22.23
C GLU A 920 -21.93 -9.98 -23.13
N VAL A 921 -20.98 -10.29 -24.02
CA VAL A 921 -21.20 -11.25 -25.12
C VAL A 921 -21.59 -12.65 -24.66
N LYS A 922 -21.20 -13.06 -23.44
CA LYS A 922 -21.63 -14.30 -22.79
C LYS A 922 -22.76 -14.13 -21.78
N GLY A 923 -23.11 -12.89 -21.43
CA GLY A 923 -24.40 -12.59 -20.84
C GLY A 923 -24.44 -11.40 -19.89
N CYS A 924 -25.67 -11.07 -19.50
CA CYS A 924 -26.00 -10.17 -18.40
C CYS A 924 -26.53 -11.01 -17.24
N GLU A 925 -25.80 -11.05 -16.13
CA GLU A 925 -26.02 -12.04 -15.06
C GLU A 925 -26.37 -11.41 -13.72
N ASP A 926 -27.18 -12.15 -12.94
CA ASP A 926 -27.45 -11.93 -11.52
C ASP A 926 -27.83 -10.47 -11.18
N PRO A 927 -28.95 -9.95 -11.71
CA PRO A 927 -29.34 -8.56 -11.53
C PRO A 927 -29.70 -8.25 -10.07
N ARG A 928 -29.30 -7.09 -9.57
CA ARG A 928 -29.77 -6.48 -8.31
C ARG A 928 -30.35 -5.11 -8.63
N ILE A 929 -31.48 -4.78 -8.03
CA ILE A 929 -32.20 -3.55 -8.36
C ILE A 929 -32.53 -2.72 -7.12
N VAL A 930 -32.54 -1.41 -7.31
CA VAL A 930 -33.11 -0.43 -6.37
C VAL A 930 -33.84 0.65 -7.16
N ILE A 931 -34.77 1.33 -6.50
CA ILE A 931 -35.49 2.48 -7.06
C ILE A 931 -34.96 3.73 -6.34
N ILE A 932 -34.47 4.69 -7.11
CA ILE A 932 -34.00 5.98 -6.61
C ILE A 932 -34.64 7.06 -7.48
N ASP A 933 -35.34 8.02 -6.86
CA ASP A 933 -35.98 9.14 -7.56
C ASP A 933 -36.85 8.71 -8.76
N ASP A 934 -37.71 7.68 -8.57
CA ASP A 934 -38.58 7.07 -9.59
C ASP A 934 -37.86 6.45 -10.82
N GLU A 935 -36.56 6.18 -10.71
CA GLU A 935 -35.76 5.46 -11.70
C GLU A 935 -35.28 4.12 -11.11
N ILE A 936 -35.46 3.04 -11.87
CA ILE A 936 -34.96 1.71 -11.53
C ILE A 936 -33.49 1.66 -11.95
N PHE A 937 -32.60 1.44 -11.00
CA PHE A 937 -31.19 1.15 -11.24
C PHE A 937 -30.94 -0.34 -11.08
N MET A 938 -30.32 -0.96 -12.09
CA MET A 938 -29.93 -2.36 -12.10
C MET A 938 -28.42 -2.48 -12.17
N LEU A 939 -27.81 -3.07 -11.15
CA LEU A 939 -26.44 -3.57 -11.21
C LEU A 939 -26.46 -5.04 -11.60
N TYR A 940 -25.59 -5.43 -12.53
CA TYR A 940 -25.50 -6.80 -13.03
C TYR A 940 -24.06 -7.15 -13.38
N THR A 941 -23.77 -8.45 -13.50
CA THR A 941 -22.48 -8.92 -14.00
C THR A 941 -22.53 -8.99 -15.53
N ALA A 942 -21.70 -8.18 -16.20
CA ALA A 942 -21.39 -8.32 -17.62
C ALA A 942 -20.28 -9.36 -17.77
N TYR A 943 -20.53 -10.41 -18.55
CA TYR A 943 -19.57 -11.49 -18.77
C TYR A 943 -19.23 -11.62 -20.25
N ASP A 944 -17.94 -11.56 -20.58
CA ASP A 944 -17.45 -11.66 -21.95
C ASP A 944 -16.96 -13.08 -22.33
N GLY A 945 -16.97 -14.01 -21.37
CA GLY A 945 -16.42 -15.37 -21.52
C GLY A 945 -15.02 -15.54 -20.95
N VAL A 946 -14.34 -14.45 -20.61
CA VAL A 946 -13.00 -14.43 -20.01
C VAL A 946 -13.05 -13.73 -18.66
N VAL A 947 -13.62 -12.54 -18.58
CA VAL A 947 -13.68 -11.67 -17.38
C VAL A 947 -15.14 -11.37 -17.03
N ALA A 948 -15.44 -11.43 -15.73
CA ALA A 948 -16.70 -10.95 -15.18
C ALA A 948 -16.52 -9.58 -14.55
N GLN A 949 -17.35 -8.61 -14.95
CA GLN A 949 -17.29 -7.23 -14.47
C GLN A 949 -18.67 -6.71 -14.08
N ILE A 950 -18.71 -5.73 -13.18
CA ILE A 950 -19.97 -5.07 -12.81
C ILE A 950 -20.32 -4.01 -13.84
N ALA A 951 -21.56 -4.06 -14.32
CA ALA A 951 -22.18 -3.07 -15.18
C ALA A 951 -23.46 -2.52 -14.54
N ALA A 952 -23.86 -1.32 -14.99
CA ALA A 952 -25.06 -0.65 -14.52
C ALA A 952 -25.98 -0.27 -15.69
N ALA A 953 -27.28 -0.42 -15.47
CA ALA A 953 -28.33 0.05 -16.37
C ALA A 953 -29.45 0.76 -15.60
N SER A 954 -30.19 1.63 -16.26
CA SER A 954 -31.33 2.36 -15.67
C SER A 954 -32.52 2.45 -16.61
N ILE A 955 -33.72 2.53 -16.04
CA ILE A 955 -34.97 2.79 -16.75
C ILE A 955 -35.94 3.51 -15.80
N LYS A 956 -36.70 4.48 -16.30
CA LYS A 956 -37.74 5.12 -15.49
C LYS A 956 -38.76 4.09 -15.04
N LEU A 957 -39.23 4.19 -13.80
CA LEU A 957 -40.22 3.27 -13.24
C LEU A 957 -41.49 3.25 -14.09
N GLU A 958 -41.94 4.42 -14.56
CA GLU A 958 -43.10 4.54 -15.45
C GLU A 958 -42.90 3.81 -16.79
N ASP A 959 -41.78 4.02 -17.47
CA ASP A 959 -41.44 3.35 -18.73
C ASP A 959 -41.38 1.82 -18.54
N PHE A 960 -40.81 1.35 -17.42
CA PHE A 960 -40.78 -0.07 -17.07
C PHE A 960 -42.18 -0.66 -16.86
N LEU A 961 -43.05 0.04 -16.12
CA LEU A 961 -44.43 -0.38 -15.89
C LEU A 961 -45.28 -0.36 -17.18
N ASN A 962 -44.98 0.57 -18.09
CA ASN A 962 -45.55 0.66 -19.43
C ASN A 962 -44.95 -0.34 -20.43
N ARG A 963 -43.99 -1.16 -20.00
CA ARG A 963 -43.34 -2.22 -20.79
C ARG A 963 -42.49 -1.71 -21.96
N GLU A 964 -41.96 -0.49 -21.84
CA GLU A 964 -41.08 0.14 -22.84
C GLU A 964 -39.61 -0.27 -22.59
N PHE A 965 -39.34 -1.58 -22.61
CA PHE A 965 -38.03 -2.13 -22.22
C PHE A 965 -36.88 -1.75 -23.19
N ASP A 966 -37.19 -1.27 -24.39
CA ASP A 966 -36.20 -0.70 -25.31
C ASP A 966 -35.56 0.58 -24.77
N ARG A 967 -36.17 1.22 -23.76
CA ARG A 967 -35.66 2.43 -23.11
C ARG A 967 -34.61 2.20 -22.01
N TRP A 968 -34.20 0.95 -21.76
CA TRP A 968 -33.09 0.67 -20.86
C TRP A 968 -31.82 1.42 -21.30
N LYS A 969 -31.27 2.23 -20.40
CA LYS A 969 -30.03 2.97 -20.61
C LYS A 969 -28.87 2.23 -19.95
N ARG A 970 -27.91 1.76 -20.74
CA ARG A 970 -26.63 1.27 -20.22
C ARG A 970 -25.79 2.44 -19.73
N LEU A 971 -25.42 2.41 -18.46
CA LEU A 971 -24.61 3.45 -17.81
C LEU A 971 -23.10 3.13 -17.90
N GLY A 972 -22.75 1.90 -18.28
CA GLY A 972 -21.37 1.43 -18.44
C GLY A 972 -20.91 0.52 -17.30
N LEU A 973 -19.62 0.18 -17.32
CA LEU A 973 -18.99 -0.63 -16.27
C LEU A 973 -18.77 0.20 -15.01
N ALA A 974 -19.05 -0.36 -13.84
CA ALA A 974 -18.76 0.29 -12.56
C ALA A 974 -17.27 0.33 -12.27
N PHE A 975 -16.58 -0.79 -12.48
CA PHE A 975 -15.15 -0.94 -12.20
C PHE A 975 -14.44 -1.53 -13.44
N PRO A 976 -14.10 -0.72 -14.45
CA PRO A 976 -13.44 -1.19 -15.67
C PRO A 976 -12.10 -1.86 -15.37
N GLY A 977 -11.86 -3.07 -15.92
CA GLY A 977 -10.62 -3.83 -15.78
C GLY A 977 -10.51 -4.67 -14.50
N LEU A 978 -11.54 -4.66 -13.64
CA LEU A 978 -11.55 -5.42 -12.39
C LEU A 978 -12.46 -6.65 -12.49
N TRP A 979 -11.95 -7.82 -12.09
CA TRP A 979 -12.78 -9.01 -11.90
C TRP A 979 -13.65 -8.83 -10.66
N ASP A 980 -14.95 -8.67 -10.87
CA ASP A 980 -15.88 -8.23 -9.83
C ASP A 980 -17.29 -8.75 -10.09
N LYS A 981 -18.03 -8.98 -9.01
CA LYS A 981 -19.36 -9.62 -9.00
C LYS A 981 -20.16 -9.14 -7.79
N ASP A 982 -21.43 -9.52 -7.72
CA ASP A 982 -22.29 -9.31 -6.55
C ASP A 982 -22.44 -7.85 -6.10
N ALA A 983 -22.48 -6.93 -7.06
CA ALA A 983 -22.71 -5.54 -6.74
C ALA A 983 -24.17 -5.24 -6.42
N LEU A 984 -24.38 -4.42 -5.41
CA LEU A 984 -25.66 -3.80 -5.09
C LEU A 984 -25.47 -2.32 -4.78
N LEU A 985 -26.54 -1.55 -4.93
CA LEU A 985 -26.61 -0.13 -4.62
C LEU A 985 -27.54 0.05 -3.42
N PHE A 986 -27.21 0.96 -2.50
CA PHE A 986 -28.14 1.34 -1.44
C PHE A 986 -29.27 2.21 -2.02
N PRO A 987 -30.52 2.05 -1.57
CA PRO A 987 -31.68 2.69 -2.19
C PRO A 987 -31.81 4.20 -1.88
N GLU A 988 -30.93 4.75 -1.05
CA GLU A 988 -30.89 6.18 -0.74
C GLU A 988 -29.46 6.65 -0.48
N LYS A 989 -29.25 7.96 -0.48
CA LYS A 989 -27.99 8.56 -0.05
C LYS A 989 -27.80 8.39 1.45
N ILE A 990 -26.61 7.97 1.87
CA ILE A 990 -26.20 7.91 3.27
C ILE A 990 -25.13 8.97 3.47
N ASP A 991 -25.38 9.90 4.41
CA ASP A 991 -24.53 11.07 4.65
C ASP A 991 -24.22 11.87 3.36
N GLY A 992 -25.24 12.04 2.51
CA GLY A 992 -25.12 12.77 1.25
C GLY A 992 -24.49 12.00 0.09
N LYS A 993 -24.04 10.75 0.29
CA LYS A 993 -23.32 9.95 -0.71
C LYS A 993 -24.09 8.70 -1.14
N TYR A 994 -23.95 8.31 -2.40
CA TYR A 994 -24.36 6.99 -2.87
C TYR A 994 -23.37 5.92 -2.41
N VAL A 995 -23.88 4.73 -2.09
CA VAL A 995 -23.09 3.63 -1.55
C VAL A 995 -23.30 2.38 -2.39
N ILE A 996 -22.21 1.79 -2.87
CA ILE A 996 -22.22 0.49 -3.54
C ILE A 996 -21.52 -0.53 -2.64
N TYR A 997 -22.11 -1.71 -2.51
CA TYR A 997 -21.36 -2.91 -2.16
C TYR A 997 -21.01 -3.69 -3.42
N HIS A 998 -19.84 -4.30 -3.44
CA HIS A 998 -19.36 -5.14 -4.54
C HIS A 998 -18.41 -6.23 -4.01
N ARG A 999 -17.93 -7.13 -4.87
CA ARG A 999 -17.09 -8.25 -4.44
C ARG A 999 -15.91 -8.48 -5.38
N ILE A 1000 -14.77 -7.95 -4.95
CA ILE A 1000 -13.48 -8.55 -5.28
C ILE A 1000 -13.31 -9.78 -4.39
N GLU A 1001 -13.49 -10.97 -4.98
CA GLU A 1001 -13.44 -12.26 -4.28
C GLU A 1001 -12.18 -12.31 -3.39
N PRO A 1002 -12.25 -12.70 -2.11
CA PRO A 1002 -13.36 -13.40 -1.47
C PRO A 1002 -14.30 -12.56 -0.60
N SER A 1003 -14.13 -11.23 -0.58
CA SER A 1003 -14.73 -10.35 0.43
C SER A 1003 -15.76 -9.38 -0.12
N ILE A 1004 -16.63 -8.86 0.75
CA ILE A 1004 -17.57 -7.78 0.41
C ILE A 1004 -16.87 -6.44 0.65
N TRP A 1005 -16.88 -5.62 -0.38
CA TRP A 1005 -16.30 -4.28 -0.41
C TRP A 1005 -17.40 -3.23 -0.46
N MET A 1006 -17.09 -2.04 0.02
CA MET A 1006 -17.94 -0.85 -0.03
C MET A 1006 -17.20 0.29 -0.71
N ALA A 1007 -17.92 1.08 -1.52
CA ALA A 1007 -17.42 2.31 -2.10
C ALA A 1007 -18.48 3.42 -2.04
N PHE A 1008 -18.02 4.66 -1.93
CA PHE A 1008 -18.87 5.85 -1.90
C PHE A 1008 -18.71 6.69 -3.16
N SER A 1009 -19.76 7.41 -3.55
CA SER A 1009 -19.71 8.43 -4.59
C SER A 1009 -20.67 9.58 -4.28
N ASP A 1010 -20.28 10.81 -4.61
CA ASP A 1010 -21.16 11.98 -4.49
C ASP A 1010 -22.22 12.01 -5.61
N GLU A 1011 -21.92 11.36 -6.74
CA GLU A 1011 -22.78 11.27 -7.94
C GLU A 1011 -23.06 9.81 -8.32
N LEU A 1012 -24.27 9.53 -8.81
CA LEU A 1012 -24.62 8.21 -9.34
C LEU A 1012 -24.17 8.08 -10.80
N LYS A 1013 -22.85 7.95 -10.98
CA LYS A 1013 -22.19 7.94 -12.29
C LYS A 1013 -21.27 6.74 -12.43
N PHE A 1014 -21.25 6.18 -13.64
CA PHE A 1014 -20.41 5.04 -14.01
C PHE A 1014 -19.40 5.47 -15.10
N PRO A 1015 -18.11 5.13 -14.99
CA PRO A 1015 -17.48 4.33 -13.93
C PRO A 1015 -17.50 5.02 -12.56
N TRP A 1016 -17.56 4.20 -11.52
CA TRP A 1016 -17.52 4.66 -10.13
C TRP A 1016 -16.14 5.24 -9.81
N PRO A 1017 -16.00 6.14 -8.80
CA PRO A 1017 -14.70 6.60 -8.35
C PRO A 1017 -13.73 5.46 -8.03
N ASP A 1018 -12.46 5.64 -8.39
CA ASP A 1018 -11.38 4.66 -8.23
C ASP A 1018 -10.77 4.63 -6.81
N LYS A 1019 -11.32 5.40 -5.87
CA LYS A 1019 -10.79 5.55 -4.51
C LYS A 1019 -11.87 5.40 -3.45
N GLY A 1020 -11.45 5.09 -2.23
CA GLY A 1020 -12.34 4.99 -1.07
C GLY A 1020 -13.06 3.64 -0.95
N HIS A 1021 -12.60 2.63 -1.68
CA HIS A 1021 -13.04 1.26 -1.54
C HIS A 1021 -12.52 0.66 -0.24
N LYS A 1022 -13.40 -0.02 0.50
CA LYS A 1022 -13.05 -0.65 1.77
C LYS A 1022 -13.65 -2.04 1.89
N ILE A 1023 -12.86 -3.00 2.34
CA ILE A 1023 -13.36 -4.31 2.79
C ILE A 1023 -14.16 -4.10 4.07
N ILE A 1024 -15.41 -4.57 4.08
CA ILE A 1024 -16.31 -4.47 5.25
C ILE A 1024 -16.30 -5.77 6.02
N VAL A 1025 -16.43 -6.88 5.31
CA VAL A 1025 -16.39 -8.24 5.86
C VAL A 1025 -15.73 -9.17 4.86
N GLY A 1026 -15.06 -10.20 5.37
CA GLY A 1026 -14.56 -11.30 4.56
C GLY A 1026 -14.95 -12.67 5.12
N PRO A 1027 -14.38 -13.74 4.54
CA PRO A 1027 -14.65 -15.11 4.95
C PRO A 1027 -14.16 -15.37 6.38
N ARG A 1028 -14.94 -16.16 7.13
CA ARG A 1028 -14.59 -16.57 8.50
C ARG A 1028 -13.77 -17.87 8.51
N SER A 1029 -12.92 -18.07 9.50
CA SER A 1029 -12.09 -19.28 9.58
C SER A 1029 -12.85 -20.51 10.12
N GLY A 1030 -12.15 -21.63 10.24
CA GLY A 1030 -12.66 -22.85 10.89
C GLY A 1030 -13.71 -23.61 10.07
N PHE A 1031 -14.80 -23.98 10.73
CA PHE A 1031 -15.94 -24.76 10.23
C PHE A 1031 -17.15 -23.89 9.89
N MET A 1032 -16.96 -22.58 9.76
CA MET A 1032 -18.02 -21.65 9.39
C MET A 1032 -18.53 -21.92 7.97
N TRP A 1033 -19.83 -21.72 7.77
CA TRP A 1033 -20.50 -21.96 6.49
C TRP A 1033 -20.12 -20.95 5.39
N ASP A 1034 -19.46 -19.86 5.75
CA ASP A 1034 -19.03 -18.78 4.87
C ASP A 1034 -17.51 -18.59 4.89
N SER A 1035 -16.78 -19.71 4.92
CA SER A 1035 -15.34 -19.74 5.17
C SER A 1035 -14.43 -19.59 3.95
N LEU A 1036 -14.95 -19.83 2.75
CA LEU A 1036 -14.19 -19.76 1.50
C LEU A 1036 -14.35 -18.40 0.82
N LYS A 1037 -15.60 -17.98 0.59
CA LYS A 1037 -15.94 -16.68 0.00
C LYS A 1037 -17.34 -16.25 0.37
N ILE A 1038 -17.57 -14.94 0.34
CA ILE A 1038 -18.86 -14.31 0.58
C ILE A 1038 -19.17 -13.31 -0.52
N GLY A 1039 -20.44 -12.93 -0.66
CA GLY A 1039 -20.86 -11.88 -1.56
C GLY A 1039 -22.22 -11.33 -1.17
N ALA A 1040 -22.50 -10.10 -1.61
CA ALA A 1040 -23.79 -9.49 -1.37
C ALA A 1040 -24.87 -10.26 -2.16
N GLY A 1041 -26.01 -10.47 -1.52
CA GLY A 1041 -27.14 -11.16 -2.14
C GLY A 1041 -28.17 -10.17 -2.66
N ALA A 1042 -29.25 -10.02 -1.90
CA ALA A 1042 -30.35 -9.11 -2.19
C ALA A 1042 -30.00 -7.64 -1.88
N GLN A 1043 -30.78 -6.73 -2.45
CA GLN A 1043 -30.70 -5.30 -2.13
C GLN A 1043 -30.90 -5.05 -0.62
N PRO A 1044 -30.30 -3.99 -0.04
CA PRO A 1044 -30.44 -3.70 1.37
C PRO A 1044 -31.89 -3.33 1.73
N LEU A 1045 -32.44 -3.97 2.77
CA LEU A 1045 -33.77 -3.67 3.29
C LEU A 1045 -33.65 -2.77 4.52
N LYS A 1046 -34.35 -1.62 4.51
CA LYS A 1046 -34.30 -0.67 5.62
C LYS A 1046 -35.17 -1.16 6.78
N THR A 1047 -34.59 -1.26 7.97
CA THR A 1047 -35.32 -1.64 9.20
C THR A 1047 -35.15 -0.55 10.26
N LYS A 1048 -35.98 -0.58 11.31
CA LYS A 1048 -35.79 0.33 12.47
C LYS A 1048 -34.45 0.15 13.21
N TYR A 1049 -33.73 -0.96 12.97
CA TYR A 1049 -32.46 -1.30 13.61
C TYR A 1049 -31.22 -1.01 12.76
N GLY A 1050 -31.35 -1.00 11.44
CA GLY A 1050 -30.22 -1.02 10.51
C GLY A 1050 -30.63 -1.40 9.09
N TRP A 1051 -29.68 -1.40 8.16
CA TRP A 1051 -29.85 -2.00 6.83
C TRP A 1051 -29.66 -3.52 6.95
N LEU A 1052 -30.71 -4.27 6.63
CA LEU A 1052 -30.73 -5.73 6.64
C LEU A 1052 -30.33 -6.24 5.26
N LEU A 1053 -29.24 -6.98 5.18
CA LEU A 1053 -28.75 -7.63 3.96
C LEU A 1053 -28.86 -9.14 4.10
N ILE A 1054 -29.42 -9.79 3.08
CA ILE A 1054 -29.30 -11.23 2.89
C ILE A 1054 -28.09 -11.47 2.00
N TYR A 1055 -27.05 -12.06 2.55
CA TYR A 1055 -25.78 -12.33 1.85
C TYR A 1055 -25.59 -13.83 1.68
N HIS A 1056 -24.74 -14.24 0.74
CA HIS A 1056 -24.38 -15.64 0.57
C HIS A 1056 -22.96 -15.91 1.07
N GLY A 1057 -22.74 -17.14 1.49
CA GLY A 1057 -21.46 -17.66 1.94
C GLY A 1057 -21.23 -19.05 1.39
N VAL A 1058 -19.97 -19.33 1.13
CA VAL A 1058 -19.49 -20.60 0.56
C VAL A 1058 -18.46 -21.17 1.51
N ASP A 1059 -18.54 -22.47 1.78
CA ASP A 1059 -17.53 -23.20 2.55
C ASP A 1059 -16.53 -23.92 1.62
N PHE A 1060 -15.56 -24.61 2.20
CA PHE A 1060 -14.57 -25.40 1.45
C PHE A 1060 -15.16 -26.66 0.79
N GLU A 1061 -16.40 -27.02 1.10
CA GLU A 1061 -17.15 -28.09 0.43
C GLU A 1061 -17.95 -27.57 -0.78
N LEU A 1062 -17.80 -26.27 -1.09
CA LEU A 1062 -18.45 -25.56 -2.19
C LEU A 1062 -19.98 -25.48 -2.05
N VAL A 1063 -20.50 -25.54 -0.82
CA VAL A 1063 -21.94 -25.41 -0.56
C VAL A 1063 -22.29 -23.94 -0.36
N TYR A 1064 -23.22 -23.42 -1.15
CA TYR A 1064 -23.70 -22.04 -1.04
C TYR A 1064 -24.92 -21.98 -0.13
N ARG A 1065 -24.85 -21.12 0.88
CA ARG A 1065 -25.92 -20.88 1.86
C ARG A 1065 -26.20 -19.39 1.99
N LEU A 1066 -27.36 -19.03 2.52
CA LEU A 1066 -27.72 -17.64 2.83
C LEU A 1066 -27.57 -17.36 4.31
N GLY A 1067 -27.13 -16.15 4.64
CA GLY A 1067 -27.09 -15.60 6.00
C GLY A 1067 -27.53 -14.14 6.04
N VAL A 1068 -27.44 -13.54 7.22
CA VAL A 1068 -27.90 -12.18 7.47
C VAL A 1068 -26.75 -11.30 7.94
N LEU A 1069 -26.67 -10.11 7.36
CA LEU A 1069 -25.79 -9.02 7.80
C LEU A 1069 -26.63 -7.79 8.08
N LEU A 1070 -26.50 -7.21 9.27
CA LEU A 1070 -27.12 -5.94 9.65
C LEU A 1070 -26.03 -4.88 9.78
N VAL A 1071 -26.16 -3.76 9.05
CA VAL A 1071 -25.22 -2.64 9.12
C VAL A 1071 -25.91 -1.34 9.55
N ASP A 1072 -25.14 -0.39 10.06
CA ASP A 1072 -25.65 0.86 10.60
C ASP A 1072 -26.31 1.74 9.52
N LEU A 1073 -27.39 2.44 9.88
CA LEU A 1073 -28.12 3.31 8.94
C LEU A 1073 -27.30 4.52 8.49
N LYS A 1074 -26.41 5.02 9.35
CA LYS A 1074 -25.58 6.21 9.13
C LYS A 1074 -24.19 5.85 8.62
N ASP A 1075 -23.68 4.70 9.03
CA ASP A 1075 -22.39 4.18 8.58
C ASP A 1075 -22.53 2.73 8.07
N PRO A 1076 -22.79 2.52 6.78
CA PRO A 1076 -22.91 1.19 6.20
C PRO A 1076 -21.59 0.42 6.25
N GLY A 1077 -20.46 1.01 6.65
CA GLY A 1077 -19.24 0.27 6.92
C GLY A 1077 -19.24 -0.48 8.26
N LYS A 1078 -20.15 -0.13 9.17
CA LYS A 1078 -20.21 -0.67 10.52
C LYS A 1078 -21.18 -1.84 10.63
N VAL A 1079 -20.67 -3.03 10.91
CA VAL A 1079 -21.47 -4.23 11.13
C VAL A 1079 -22.07 -4.20 12.55
N LEU A 1080 -23.41 -4.28 12.62
CA LEU A 1080 -24.17 -4.34 13.87
C LEU A 1080 -24.50 -5.76 14.28
N TYR A 1081 -24.61 -6.67 13.31
CA TYR A 1081 -24.86 -8.10 13.53
C TYR A 1081 -24.54 -8.91 12.27
N ARG A 1082 -23.99 -10.11 12.43
CA ARG A 1082 -23.77 -11.09 11.35
C ARG A 1082 -24.14 -12.47 11.86
N SER A 1083 -25.02 -13.18 11.16
CA SER A 1083 -25.51 -14.47 11.62
C SER A 1083 -24.38 -15.51 11.74
N PRO A 1084 -24.26 -16.22 12.88
CA PRO A 1084 -23.29 -17.31 13.01
C PRO A 1084 -23.74 -18.54 12.20
N ASN A 1085 -25.04 -18.83 12.16
CA ASN A 1085 -25.66 -19.89 11.37
C ASN A 1085 -26.12 -19.38 9.99
N PRO A 1086 -26.28 -20.29 9.01
CA PRO A 1086 -27.02 -19.99 7.79
C PRO A 1086 -28.52 -19.85 8.13
N VAL A 1087 -29.20 -18.91 7.47
CA VAL A 1087 -30.66 -18.77 7.53
C VAL A 1087 -31.37 -19.57 6.44
N LEU A 1088 -30.65 -20.05 5.42
CA LEU A 1088 -31.14 -21.01 4.44
C LEU A 1088 -29.98 -21.85 3.91
N SER A 1089 -30.15 -23.17 3.91
CA SER A 1089 -29.19 -24.14 3.35
C SER A 1089 -29.88 -25.02 2.31
N PRO A 1090 -29.16 -25.59 1.34
CA PRO A 1090 -29.75 -26.57 0.42
C PRO A 1090 -30.24 -27.82 1.16
N GLU A 1091 -31.53 -28.13 1.05
CA GLU A 1091 -32.16 -29.30 1.69
C GLU A 1091 -33.12 -30.04 0.76
N THR A 1092 -33.72 -29.36 -0.23
CA THR A 1092 -34.66 -29.98 -1.18
C THR A 1092 -33.93 -30.58 -2.38
N GLU A 1093 -34.58 -31.47 -3.14
CA GLU A 1093 -34.02 -32.01 -4.38
C GLU A 1093 -33.65 -30.91 -5.40
N SER A 1094 -34.44 -29.85 -5.48
CA SER A 1094 -34.18 -28.71 -6.37
C SER A 1094 -32.98 -27.87 -5.94
N GLU A 1095 -32.70 -27.78 -4.63
CA GLU A 1095 -31.58 -27.01 -4.06
C GLU A 1095 -30.27 -27.79 -4.05
N ILE A 1096 -30.34 -29.10 -3.73
CA ILE A 1096 -29.20 -30.02 -3.77
C ILE A 1096 -28.80 -30.24 -5.23
N GLY A 1097 -29.78 -30.39 -6.12
CA GLY A 1097 -29.56 -30.59 -7.55
C GLY A 1097 -29.00 -31.98 -7.89
N LYS A 1098 -29.13 -32.38 -9.16
CA LYS A 1098 -28.59 -33.64 -9.68
C LYS A 1098 -27.43 -33.34 -10.63
N LYS A 1099 -26.32 -34.07 -10.45
CA LYS A 1099 -25.13 -33.91 -11.29
C LYS A 1099 -25.47 -34.23 -12.75
N GLY A 1100 -25.24 -33.25 -13.64
CA GLY A 1100 -25.54 -33.36 -15.07
C GLY A 1100 -26.90 -32.81 -15.49
N GLU A 1101 -27.82 -32.59 -14.54
CA GLU A 1101 -29.11 -31.94 -14.77
C GLU A 1101 -29.07 -30.48 -14.28
N SER A 1102 -28.51 -30.25 -13.09
CA SER A 1102 -28.31 -28.93 -12.51
C SER A 1102 -27.00 -28.29 -12.95
N TRP A 1103 -26.96 -26.96 -13.04
CA TRP A 1103 -25.72 -26.24 -13.38
C TRP A 1103 -24.70 -26.34 -12.24
N VAL A 1104 -25.09 -25.97 -11.02
CA VAL A 1104 -24.22 -26.00 -9.83
C VAL A 1104 -24.98 -26.63 -8.66
N PRO A 1105 -24.73 -27.91 -8.31
CA PRO A 1105 -25.35 -28.57 -7.15
C PRO A 1105 -25.02 -27.88 -5.82
N ASN A 1106 -25.87 -28.09 -4.80
CA ASN A 1106 -25.73 -27.58 -3.44
C ASN A 1106 -25.69 -26.03 -3.35
N VAL A 1107 -26.63 -25.37 -4.05
CA VAL A 1107 -26.69 -23.90 -4.10
C VAL A 1107 -28.06 -23.38 -3.74
N VAL A 1108 -28.08 -22.46 -2.76
CA VAL A 1108 -29.13 -21.44 -2.61
C VAL A 1108 -28.50 -20.05 -2.74
N PHE A 1109 -29.02 -19.23 -3.65
CA PHE A 1109 -28.45 -17.92 -3.99
C PHE A 1109 -29.53 -16.88 -4.23
N THR A 1110 -29.42 -15.67 -3.67
CA THR A 1110 -30.44 -14.62 -3.85
C THR A 1110 -29.85 -13.33 -4.43
N CYS A 1111 -30.63 -12.65 -5.27
CA CYS A 1111 -30.37 -11.28 -5.70
C CYS A 1111 -31.53 -10.33 -5.35
N GLY A 1112 -32.58 -10.82 -4.68
CA GLY A 1112 -33.84 -10.11 -4.55
C GLY A 1112 -34.63 -10.53 -3.32
N ALA A 1113 -34.86 -9.58 -2.43
CA ALA A 1113 -35.73 -9.74 -1.27
C ALA A 1113 -36.65 -8.52 -1.17
N VAL A 1114 -37.92 -8.75 -0.86
CA VAL A 1114 -38.94 -7.69 -0.78
C VAL A 1114 -39.80 -7.90 0.47
N PRO A 1115 -40.35 -6.84 1.06
CA PRO A 1115 -41.34 -7.03 2.12
C PRO A 1115 -42.64 -7.63 1.56
N VAL A 1116 -43.31 -8.44 2.38
CA VAL A 1116 -44.62 -9.02 2.04
C VAL A 1116 -45.65 -7.92 1.80
N LYS A 1117 -45.59 -6.84 2.59
CA LYS A 1117 -46.38 -5.61 2.42
C LYS A 1117 -45.50 -4.50 1.88
N ASP A 1118 -46.04 -3.66 1.01
CA ASP A 1118 -45.30 -2.51 0.45
C ASP A 1118 -45.03 -1.48 1.56
N LYS A 1119 -43.86 -1.57 2.20
CA LYS A 1119 -43.45 -0.76 3.36
C LYS A 1119 -41.96 -0.46 3.26
N GLU A 1120 -41.62 0.82 3.44
CA GLU A 1120 -40.23 1.30 3.28
C GLU A 1120 -39.34 0.94 4.47
N ILE A 1121 -39.84 1.10 5.71
CA ILE A 1121 -39.09 0.82 6.94
C ILE A 1121 -39.73 -0.38 7.65
N LEU A 1122 -39.00 -1.48 7.78
CA LEU A 1122 -39.50 -2.70 8.40
C LEU A 1122 -39.33 -2.71 9.93
N GLU A 1123 -40.33 -3.25 10.60
CA GLU A 1123 -40.43 -3.47 12.04
C GLU A 1123 -40.45 -4.97 12.37
N ASP A 1124 -40.60 -5.31 13.66
CA ASP A 1124 -40.40 -6.67 14.17
C ASP A 1124 -41.30 -7.72 13.51
N GLU A 1125 -42.59 -7.39 13.33
CA GLU A 1125 -43.61 -8.31 12.80
C GLU A 1125 -43.72 -8.27 11.27
N ASP A 1126 -42.97 -7.39 10.61
CA ASP A 1126 -42.95 -7.36 9.15
C ASP A 1126 -42.20 -8.59 8.63
N GLU A 1127 -42.73 -9.18 7.56
CA GLU A 1127 -42.18 -10.37 6.91
C GLU A 1127 -41.58 -10.00 5.56
N ILE A 1128 -40.49 -10.67 5.19
CA ILE A 1128 -39.84 -10.53 3.89
C ILE A 1128 -39.99 -11.81 3.07
N ILE A 1129 -40.06 -11.66 1.75
CA ILE A 1129 -39.97 -12.74 0.77
C ILE A 1129 -38.58 -12.65 0.14
N VAL A 1130 -37.83 -13.76 0.19
CA VAL A 1130 -36.53 -13.92 -0.44
C VAL A 1130 -36.70 -14.83 -1.64
N TYR A 1131 -36.49 -14.31 -2.85
CA TYR A 1131 -36.44 -15.13 -4.06
C TYR A 1131 -35.03 -15.63 -4.26
N TYR A 1132 -34.85 -16.94 -4.43
CA TYR A 1132 -33.53 -17.54 -4.53
C TYR A 1132 -33.44 -18.56 -5.65
N GLY A 1133 -32.32 -18.57 -6.35
CA GLY A 1133 -31.91 -19.64 -7.24
C GLY A 1133 -31.60 -20.91 -6.45
N ALA A 1134 -32.10 -22.04 -6.94
CA ALA A 1134 -31.87 -23.37 -6.43
C ALA A 1134 -31.04 -24.17 -7.45
N ALA A 1135 -29.86 -24.61 -7.03
CA ALA A 1135 -28.86 -25.34 -7.82
C ALA A 1135 -28.49 -24.67 -9.17
N ASP A 1136 -28.53 -23.34 -9.25
CA ASP A 1136 -28.40 -22.55 -10.50
C ASP A 1136 -29.26 -23.08 -11.66
N THR A 1137 -30.49 -23.55 -11.34
CA THR A 1137 -31.35 -24.25 -12.31
C THR A 1137 -32.77 -23.70 -12.33
N SER A 1138 -33.30 -23.35 -11.16
CA SER A 1138 -34.68 -22.91 -10.96
C SER A 1138 -34.75 -21.82 -9.88
N ILE A 1139 -35.91 -21.16 -9.73
CA ILE A 1139 -36.11 -20.14 -8.69
C ILE A 1139 -37.20 -20.59 -7.72
N CYS A 1140 -36.90 -20.46 -6.43
CA CYS A 1140 -37.78 -20.73 -5.29
C CYS A 1140 -38.01 -19.44 -4.48
N ALA A 1141 -38.89 -19.48 -3.47
CA ALA A 1141 -39.02 -18.41 -2.49
C ALA A 1141 -39.12 -18.94 -1.05
N ALA A 1142 -38.59 -18.15 -0.13
CA ALA A 1142 -38.69 -18.36 1.30
C ALA A 1142 -39.10 -17.07 2.01
N THR A 1143 -39.60 -17.20 3.23
CA THR A 1143 -40.16 -16.11 4.03
C THR A 1143 -39.52 -16.06 5.42
N GLY A 1144 -39.47 -14.88 6.03
CA GLY A 1144 -39.02 -14.74 7.41
C GLY A 1144 -39.40 -13.40 8.00
N LYS A 1145 -39.71 -13.37 9.30
CA LYS A 1145 -39.95 -12.12 10.01
C LYS A 1145 -38.63 -11.41 10.30
N VAL A 1146 -38.66 -10.09 10.31
CA VAL A 1146 -37.49 -9.28 10.71
C VAL A 1146 -37.03 -9.64 12.13
N ALA A 1147 -37.95 -9.89 13.07
CA ALA A 1147 -37.60 -10.29 14.43
C ALA A 1147 -36.96 -11.68 14.55
N ASP A 1148 -37.17 -12.57 13.56
CA ASP A 1148 -36.51 -13.88 13.50
C ASP A 1148 -35.09 -13.73 12.95
N LEU A 1149 -34.92 -12.88 11.93
CA LEU A 1149 -33.61 -12.65 11.29
C LEU A 1149 -32.67 -11.76 12.11
N ILE A 1150 -33.23 -10.89 12.97
CA ILE A 1150 -32.50 -10.05 13.92
C ILE A 1150 -32.88 -10.48 15.35
N PRO A 1151 -32.05 -11.30 16.03
CA PRO A 1151 -32.38 -11.87 17.33
C PRO A 1151 -32.70 -10.83 18.40
N LYS A 1152 -33.52 -11.24 19.39
CA LYS A 1152 -34.05 -10.36 20.43
C LYS A 1152 -32.95 -9.63 21.19
N GLU A 1153 -31.86 -10.30 21.52
CA GLU A 1153 -30.70 -9.78 22.24
C GLU A 1153 -30.07 -8.59 21.48
N ILE A 1154 -29.97 -8.71 20.16
CA ILE A 1154 -29.44 -7.67 19.27
C ILE A 1154 -30.40 -6.49 19.21
N ARG A 1155 -31.69 -6.75 19.02
CA ARG A 1155 -32.73 -5.72 18.97
C ARG A 1155 -32.79 -4.90 20.26
N GLN A 1156 -32.71 -5.57 21.42
CA GLN A 1156 -32.67 -4.91 22.72
C GLN A 1156 -31.43 -4.05 22.89
N ARG A 1157 -30.25 -4.56 22.54
CA ARG A 1157 -28.98 -3.82 22.62
C ARG A 1157 -28.98 -2.56 21.76
N LEU A 1158 -29.47 -2.66 20.52
CA LEU A 1158 -29.55 -1.52 19.60
C LEU A 1158 -30.60 -0.49 20.03
N SER A 1159 -31.69 -0.94 20.66
CA SER A 1159 -32.72 -0.05 21.21
C SER A 1159 -32.23 0.69 22.47
N ALA A 1160 -31.45 0.03 23.33
CA ALA A 1160 -30.89 0.62 24.54
C ALA A 1160 -29.82 1.70 24.26
N LYS A 1161 -29.10 1.62 23.12
CA LYS A 1161 -28.15 2.68 22.71
C LYS A 1161 -28.84 3.95 22.16
N LYS A 1162 -30.14 3.89 21.86
CA LYS A 1162 -30.94 5.02 21.36
C LYS A 1162 -31.72 5.74 22.47
N ALA A 1163 -31.85 5.12 23.65
CA ALA A 1163 -32.45 5.69 24.86
C ALA A 1163 -31.35 6.31 25.73
#